data_AF-A0A356EUI1-F1
#
_entry.id   AF-A0A356EUI1-F1
#
_cell.length_a   1.000
_cell.length_b   1.000
_cell.length_c   1.000
_cell.angle_alpha   90.00
_cell.angle_beta   90.00
_cell.angle_gamma   90.00
#
_symmetry.space_group_name_H-M   'P 1'
#
loop_
_entity.id
_entity.type
_entity.pdbx_description
1 polymer ?
#
loop_
_entity_poly.entity_id
_entity_poly.type
_entity_poly.pdbx_seq_one_letter_code
_entity_poly.pdbx_strand_id
1 'polypeptide(L)'
;MVIVGANGDDDKGSNSGSAYIFESTDSDWIPIAKLTASDGTTDDSFGRSVSISGNVAVVGAHFDDDQGTNSGSAYVFHDSESGWNQVSKLMADDGAANDWFGYSVSMSGDRVLVGAFQDDDKGADAGSAYLFEDTGSGWILVSKFTANDGAAGDYFGYSVSISGTMAVAGVYGDDDKGSSSCSAYVFNTVPLLTEDTGCRDDDQITCDTTPILNVLFSEPAFGEDDGIVVLDPNNDQVSPDSIIGWGTNMLVIGFETPLAVDGEYTVTLGGNGAITDAAGNPLGGELGHTLTFTLDTSAPTAAHVLVKGSAWTDAFLDWLDAQDLGVPGAARLGYRVPGGGGQFDSLGWGNIDMVSIAFSEDVVVTQNHVTLAGVNVAEYTITGFSYDPATYVATWTLAQPIAADRIAISLSDDVEDIAGNALDGEWHDAQSQFPSGDGEPGGHFGFGFHVLPGDANRDGAVNAVDASIMAAHFGRTGATARVGDFDGNGTVDADDAKILAAHWGTTLPPIPEGSPIEPVVDEPITDEPPSIDPVAAIDAAFVGPLPIGNLPSTRQPIQPVQRIGRLGMPEQRAYALRSPDLRSPEELLIETTPDSSTAALDTALAEEYGPAQVGHEPTTALFNRHAAWSSMVARRQSNRRDAGDLGRAESAVDLLMAGR
;
A
#
# COMPACT_ATOMS: atom_id res chain seq x y z
N MET A 1 -0.81 -26.64 6.82
CA MET A 1 -0.76 -28.08 7.21
C MET A 1 -0.11 -28.20 8.59
N VAL A 2 -0.19 -29.37 9.23
CA VAL A 2 0.50 -29.71 10.48
C VAL A 2 1.13 -31.09 10.31
N ILE A 3 2.34 -31.29 10.83
CA ILE A 3 3.01 -32.60 10.91
C ILE A 3 3.05 -33.10 12.36
N VAL A 4 2.87 -34.40 12.56
CA VAL A 4 2.88 -35.07 13.88
C VAL A 4 3.79 -36.29 13.83
N GLY A 5 4.83 -36.31 14.65
CA GLY A 5 5.72 -37.46 14.81
C GLY A 5 5.13 -38.58 15.67
N ALA A 6 5.43 -39.82 15.33
CA ALA A 6 5.01 -41.05 15.99
C ALA A 6 6.18 -42.04 16.06
N ASN A 7 7.20 -41.72 16.85
CA ASN A 7 8.48 -42.46 16.88
C ASN A 7 8.41 -43.88 17.44
N GLY A 8 7.28 -44.27 18.06
CA GLY A 8 6.99 -45.63 18.52
C GLY A 8 5.99 -46.37 17.64
N ASP A 9 5.91 -46.05 16.35
CA ASP A 9 5.09 -46.76 15.36
C ASP A 9 5.84 -47.98 14.80
N ASP A 10 5.13 -49.11 14.63
CA ASP A 10 5.72 -50.42 14.37
C ASP A 10 5.65 -50.87 12.89
N ASP A 11 5.25 -49.99 11.94
CA ASP A 11 4.92 -50.38 10.55
C ASP A 11 6.06 -51.07 9.77
N LYS A 12 7.34 -50.80 10.10
CA LYS A 12 8.51 -51.45 9.46
C LYS A 12 9.36 -52.33 10.40
N GLY A 13 9.08 -52.27 11.69
CA GLY A 13 9.88 -52.88 12.76
C GLY A 13 9.50 -52.26 14.10
N SER A 14 9.87 -52.88 15.22
CA SER A 14 9.57 -52.29 16.53
C SER A 14 10.21 -50.92 16.67
N ASN A 15 9.44 -49.90 17.07
CA ASN A 15 9.88 -48.49 17.12
C ASN A 15 10.51 -47.99 15.79
N SER A 16 10.10 -48.54 14.64
CA SER A 16 10.53 -48.06 13.31
C SER A 16 10.21 -46.58 13.11
N GLY A 17 9.09 -46.14 13.68
CA GLY A 17 8.64 -44.76 13.67
C GLY A 17 7.83 -44.38 12.43
N SER A 18 7.13 -43.26 12.53
CA SER A 18 6.32 -42.68 11.46
C SER A 18 6.09 -41.19 11.70
N ALA A 19 5.64 -40.48 10.67
CA ALA A 19 5.06 -39.15 10.82
C ALA A 19 3.74 -39.06 10.05
N TYR A 20 2.86 -38.15 10.46
CA TYR A 20 1.54 -37.96 9.86
C TYR A 20 1.34 -36.49 9.50
N ILE A 21 0.84 -36.21 8.30
CA ILE A 21 0.52 -34.84 7.87
C ILE A 21 -0.99 -34.65 7.85
N PHE A 22 -1.43 -33.55 8.43
CA PHE A 22 -2.82 -33.14 8.55
C PHE A 22 -3.08 -31.82 7.84
N GLU A 23 -4.25 -31.73 7.19
CA GLU A 23 -4.78 -30.52 6.58
C GLU A 23 -6.00 -30.02 7.36
N SER A 24 -6.15 -28.70 7.49
CA SER A 24 -7.33 -28.10 8.13
C SER A 24 -8.42 -27.91 7.09
N THR A 25 -9.61 -28.41 7.40
CA THR A 25 -10.86 -27.95 6.78
C THR A 25 -11.46 -26.81 7.61
N ASP A 26 -12.62 -26.27 7.20
CA ASP A 26 -13.37 -25.24 7.94
C ASP A 26 -13.78 -25.65 9.37
N SER A 27 -13.67 -26.93 9.74
CA SER A 27 -14.16 -27.44 11.04
C SER A 27 -13.43 -28.65 11.64
N ASP A 28 -12.51 -29.29 10.92
CA ASP A 28 -11.81 -30.52 11.37
C ASP A 28 -10.43 -30.66 10.70
N TRP A 29 -9.52 -31.43 11.34
CA TRP A 29 -8.18 -31.71 10.83
C TRP A 29 -8.10 -33.15 10.28
N ILE A 30 -7.95 -33.27 8.96
CA ILE A 30 -7.93 -34.57 8.27
C ILE A 30 -6.50 -35.04 8.00
N PRO A 31 -6.15 -36.32 8.30
CA PRO A 31 -4.85 -36.88 7.92
C PRO A 31 -4.81 -37.12 6.41
N ILE A 32 -3.86 -36.46 5.73
CA ILE A 32 -3.68 -36.56 4.26
C ILE A 32 -2.54 -37.51 3.87
N ALA A 33 -1.54 -37.71 4.74
CA ALA A 33 -0.42 -38.62 4.49
C ALA A 33 0.10 -39.30 5.78
N LYS A 34 0.64 -40.51 5.63
CA LYS A 34 1.55 -41.16 6.59
C LYS A 34 2.92 -41.29 5.90
N LEU A 35 3.96 -40.79 6.56
CA LEU A 35 5.35 -40.83 6.12
C LEU A 35 6.12 -41.91 6.89
N THR A 36 7.01 -42.61 6.20
CA THR A 36 7.99 -43.55 6.75
C THR A 36 9.29 -43.39 5.97
N ALA A 37 10.45 -43.39 6.64
CA ALA A 37 11.75 -43.57 5.98
C ALA A 37 11.70 -44.77 5.02
N SER A 38 12.21 -44.65 3.79
CA SER A 38 12.06 -45.70 2.74
C SER A 38 12.82 -47.00 3.06
N ASP A 39 13.98 -46.84 3.67
CA ASP A 39 14.92 -47.78 4.28
C ASP A 39 14.56 -48.20 5.72
N GLY A 40 13.98 -47.30 6.51
CA GLY A 40 13.82 -47.41 7.98
C GLY A 40 13.42 -48.78 8.56
N THR A 41 14.07 -49.15 9.66
CA THR A 41 14.15 -50.52 10.19
C THR A 41 13.56 -50.69 11.61
N THR A 42 14.29 -51.24 12.58
CA THR A 42 13.87 -51.47 13.97
C THR A 42 14.70 -50.60 14.90
N ASP A 43 14.02 -49.91 15.82
CA ASP A 43 14.54 -48.96 16.80
C ASP A 43 15.02 -47.59 16.25
N ASP A 44 15.15 -47.38 14.93
CA ASP A 44 15.49 -46.11 14.25
C ASP A 44 14.77 -44.86 14.80
N SER A 45 13.53 -45.04 15.28
CA SER A 45 12.70 -44.02 15.93
C SER A 45 12.39 -42.81 15.05
N PHE A 46 12.08 -43.04 13.77
CA PHE A 46 11.66 -42.02 12.81
C PHE A 46 10.43 -41.24 13.29
N GLY A 47 10.45 -39.91 13.22
CA GLY A 47 9.42 -39.07 13.82
C GLY A 47 9.70 -38.70 15.27
N ARG A 48 10.95 -38.88 15.74
CA ARG A 48 11.45 -38.30 17.00
C ARG A 48 11.29 -36.77 17.00
N SER A 49 11.56 -36.16 15.86
CA SER A 49 11.44 -34.73 15.60
C SER A 49 10.82 -34.52 14.22
N VAL A 50 10.07 -33.43 14.04
CA VAL A 50 9.36 -33.12 12.79
C VAL A 50 9.33 -31.61 12.55
N SER A 51 9.42 -31.21 11.28
CA SER A 51 9.20 -29.82 10.83
C SER A 51 8.51 -29.83 9.47
N ILE A 52 7.83 -28.73 9.11
CA ILE A 52 7.11 -28.57 7.84
C ILE A 52 7.07 -27.10 7.43
N SER A 53 7.45 -26.81 6.18
CA SER A 53 7.46 -25.48 5.57
C SER A 53 6.92 -25.60 4.15
N GLY A 54 5.84 -24.86 3.84
CA GLY A 54 5.16 -24.97 2.55
C GLY A 54 4.74 -26.41 2.23
N ASN A 55 5.28 -26.95 1.14
CA ASN A 55 5.08 -28.32 0.65
C ASN A 55 6.26 -29.27 0.97
N VAL A 56 7.18 -28.88 1.86
CA VAL A 56 8.35 -29.69 2.26
C VAL A 56 8.27 -29.99 3.76
N ALA A 57 8.65 -31.21 4.15
CA ALA A 57 8.65 -31.66 5.53
C ALA A 57 9.93 -32.44 5.86
N VAL A 58 10.43 -32.29 7.08
CA VAL A 58 11.62 -32.98 7.58
C VAL A 58 11.27 -33.81 8.80
N VAL A 59 11.81 -35.03 8.85
CA VAL A 59 11.54 -35.99 9.93
C VAL A 59 12.85 -36.61 10.43
N GLY A 60 13.14 -36.47 11.73
CA GLY A 60 14.34 -37.01 12.35
C GLY A 60 14.18 -38.46 12.85
N ALA A 61 15.26 -39.24 12.73
CA ALA A 61 15.40 -40.64 13.14
C ALA A 61 16.75 -40.85 13.85
N HIS A 62 16.84 -40.36 15.09
CA HIS A 62 18.08 -40.28 15.87
C HIS A 62 18.80 -41.60 16.21
N PHE A 63 18.19 -42.76 15.95
CA PHE A 63 18.79 -44.08 16.21
C PHE A 63 19.04 -44.90 14.92
N ASP A 64 18.79 -44.32 13.75
CA ASP A 64 19.24 -44.83 12.44
C ASP A 64 20.76 -45.11 12.47
N ASP A 65 21.21 -46.26 11.98
CA ASP A 65 22.58 -46.77 12.19
C ASP A 65 23.48 -46.86 10.94
N ASP A 66 23.11 -46.18 9.86
CA ASP A 66 23.77 -46.28 8.54
C ASP A 66 25.25 -45.81 8.51
N GLN A 67 25.63 -44.81 9.32
CA GLN A 67 27.05 -44.39 9.46
C GLN A 67 27.73 -44.99 10.70
N GLY A 68 26.95 -45.38 11.71
CA GLY A 68 27.41 -46.01 12.94
C GLY A 68 26.25 -46.26 13.89
N THR A 69 26.44 -47.10 14.91
CA THR A 69 25.37 -47.42 15.88
C THR A 69 24.82 -46.15 16.52
N ASN A 70 23.55 -45.82 16.24
CA ASN A 70 22.89 -44.58 16.61
C ASN A 70 23.59 -43.31 16.07
N SER A 71 24.12 -43.32 14.85
CA SER A 71 24.60 -42.08 14.21
C SER A 71 23.45 -41.09 14.00
N GLY A 72 22.28 -41.63 13.61
CA GLY A 72 21.07 -40.88 13.35
C GLY A 72 21.01 -40.30 11.94
N SER A 73 19.79 -40.03 11.49
CA SER A 73 19.49 -39.48 10.16
C SER A 73 18.30 -38.51 10.21
N ALA A 74 18.17 -37.65 9.20
CA ALA A 74 16.97 -36.83 8.99
C ALA A 74 16.48 -36.98 7.54
N TYR A 75 15.17 -37.02 7.34
CA TYR A 75 14.55 -37.41 6.08
C TYR A 75 13.69 -36.29 5.53
N VAL A 76 13.93 -35.89 4.28
CA VAL A 76 13.17 -34.83 3.60
C VAL A 76 12.09 -35.45 2.72
N PHE A 77 10.86 -34.95 2.87
CA PHE A 77 9.70 -35.30 2.05
C PHE A 77 9.15 -34.06 1.36
N HIS A 78 8.69 -34.21 0.12
CA HIS A 78 8.13 -33.13 -0.70
C HIS A 78 6.77 -33.57 -1.24
N ASP A 79 5.76 -32.70 -1.16
CA ASP A 79 4.43 -32.95 -1.72
C ASP A 79 4.39 -32.68 -3.24
N SER A 80 3.59 -33.44 -3.97
CA SER A 80 3.63 -33.47 -5.44
C SER A 80 2.30 -33.97 -6.03
N GLU A 81 2.19 -34.04 -7.36
CA GLU A 81 1.00 -34.63 -8.01
C GLU A 81 0.74 -36.11 -7.63
N SER A 82 1.75 -36.82 -7.10
CA SER A 82 1.60 -38.18 -6.56
C SER A 82 1.49 -38.24 -5.02
N GLY A 83 1.43 -37.07 -4.37
CA GLY A 83 1.45 -36.89 -2.91
C GLY A 83 2.87 -36.72 -2.35
N TRP A 84 2.98 -36.92 -1.04
CA TRP A 84 4.24 -36.81 -0.28
C TRP A 84 5.19 -37.97 -0.57
N ASN A 85 6.37 -37.64 -1.13
CA ASN A 85 7.43 -38.61 -1.42
C ASN A 85 8.72 -38.23 -0.67
N GLN A 86 9.50 -39.21 -0.23
CA GLN A 86 10.86 -38.95 0.28
C GLN A 86 11.74 -38.50 -0.90
N VAL A 87 12.41 -37.35 -0.75
CA VAL A 87 13.34 -36.79 -1.75
C VAL A 87 14.80 -36.82 -1.31
N SER A 88 15.08 -36.85 -0.01
CA SER A 88 16.45 -36.93 0.51
C SER A 88 16.55 -37.70 1.84
N LYS A 89 17.75 -38.18 2.17
CA LYS A 89 18.20 -38.62 3.50
C LYS A 89 19.44 -37.78 3.83
N LEU A 90 19.31 -36.90 4.80
CA LEU A 90 20.36 -36.07 5.36
C LEU A 90 21.08 -36.86 6.46
N MET A 91 22.40 -36.79 6.47
CA MET A 91 23.31 -37.38 7.46
C MET A 91 24.44 -36.37 7.68
N ALA A 92 25.04 -36.36 8.86
CA ALA A 92 26.32 -35.68 9.06
C ALA A 92 27.41 -36.34 8.18
N ASP A 93 28.35 -35.54 7.68
CA ASP A 93 29.46 -35.98 6.83
C ASP A 93 30.60 -36.63 7.62
N ASP A 94 30.70 -36.30 8.91
CA ASP A 94 31.58 -36.87 9.93
C ASP A 94 30.86 -37.84 10.89
N GLY A 95 29.55 -38.08 10.69
CA GLY A 95 28.66 -38.76 11.62
C GLY A 95 29.17 -40.10 12.17
N ALA A 96 29.36 -40.15 13.48
CA ALA A 96 29.93 -41.26 14.23
C ALA A 96 28.86 -42.00 15.06
N ALA A 97 29.31 -42.91 15.92
CA ALA A 97 28.42 -43.79 16.67
C ALA A 97 27.95 -43.15 17.99
N ASN A 98 26.64 -42.87 18.08
CA ASN A 98 25.88 -42.26 19.18
C ASN A 98 25.74 -40.73 19.16
N ASP A 99 26.10 -40.05 18.08
CA ASP A 99 25.94 -38.59 17.90
C ASP A 99 24.46 -38.12 17.91
N TRP A 100 23.55 -39.05 17.59
CA TRP A 100 22.08 -38.88 17.58
C TRP A 100 21.60 -37.75 16.64
N PHE A 101 22.20 -37.65 15.45
CA PHE A 101 21.78 -36.72 14.40
C PHE A 101 20.29 -36.89 14.07
N GLY A 102 19.55 -35.78 13.98
CA GLY A 102 18.10 -35.80 13.81
C GLY A 102 17.31 -35.86 15.12
N TYR A 103 17.96 -35.76 16.28
CA TYR A 103 17.27 -35.65 17.58
C TYR A 103 16.33 -34.44 17.65
N SER A 104 16.76 -33.32 17.06
CA SER A 104 15.96 -32.14 16.81
C SER A 104 16.13 -31.69 15.36
N VAL A 105 15.04 -31.23 14.74
CA VAL A 105 15.05 -30.64 13.39
C VAL A 105 14.17 -29.40 13.37
N SER A 106 14.56 -28.41 12.57
CA SER A 106 13.78 -27.22 12.26
C SER A 106 14.03 -26.82 10.80
N MET A 107 13.07 -26.18 10.15
CA MET A 107 13.23 -25.76 8.76
C MET A 107 12.54 -24.42 8.48
N SER A 108 13.09 -23.68 7.53
CA SER A 108 12.56 -22.41 7.04
C SER A 108 12.83 -22.33 5.54
N GLY A 109 11.79 -22.30 4.71
CA GLY A 109 11.95 -22.32 3.26
C GLY A 109 12.67 -23.59 2.76
N ASP A 110 13.80 -23.35 2.10
CA ASP A 110 14.77 -24.30 1.53
C ASP A 110 15.86 -24.75 2.52
N ARG A 111 15.88 -24.22 3.75
CA ARG A 111 16.92 -24.47 4.76
C ARG A 111 16.44 -25.35 5.90
N VAL A 112 17.30 -26.28 6.33
CA VAL A 112 17.02 -27.28 7.36
C VAL A 112 18.17 -27.33 8.36
N LEU A 113 17.86 -27.13 9.64
CA LEU A 113 18.81 -27.20 10.75
C LEU A 113 18.56 -28.48 11.55
N VAL A 114 19.61 -29.29 11.75
CA VAL A 114 19.54 -30.60 12.40
C VAL A 114 20.51 -30.68 13.59
N GLY A 115 20.02 -31.07 14.76
CA GLY A 115 20.85 -31.27 15.96
C GLY A 115 21.37 -32.71 16.09
N ALA A 116 22.64 -32.85 16.47
CA ALA A 116 23.32 -34.08 16.89
C ALA A 116 24.03 -33.81 18.23
N PHE A 117 23.27 -33.88 19.32
CA PHE A 117 23.72 -33.30 20.60
C PHE A 117 24.73 -34.15 21.37
N GLN A 118 25.05 -35.34 20.87
CA GLN A 118 26.02 -36.26 21.45
C GLN A 118 27.34 -36.31 20.66
N ASP A 119 27.48 -35.45 19.64
CA ASP A 119 28.70 -35.28 18.84
C ASP A 119 29.93 -34.95 19.72
N ASP A 120 31.05 -35.61 19.44
CA ASP A 120 32.24 -35.68 20.32
C ASP A 120 33.34 -34.63 19.97
N ASP A 121 33.14 -33.81 18.94
CA ASP A 121 34.24 -33.11 18.22
C ASP A 121 34.93 -32.01 19.04
N LYS A 122 34.19 -31.32 19.91
CA LYS A 122 34.75 -30.34 20.88
C LYS A 122 35.11 -30.99 22.23
N GLY A 123 34.61 -32.19 22.48
CA GLY A 123 34.69 -32.91 23.75
C GLY A 123 33.59 -33.96 23.84
N ALA A 124 33.74 -34.93 24.74
CA ALA A 124 32.79 -36.03 24.85
C ALA A 124 31.36 -35.55 25.14
N ASP A 125 30.38 -35.92 24.32
CA ASP A 125 29.00 -35.39 24.35
C ASP A 125 28.90 -33.84 24.28
N ALA A 126 29.79 -33.14 23.57
CA ALA A 126 29.75 -31.67 23.46
C ALA A 126 28.59 -31.17 22.57
N GLY A 127 28.31 -31.89 21.47
CA GLY A 127 27.18 -31.66 20.58
C GLY A 127 27.45 -30.68 19.42
N SER A 128 26.72 -30.89 18.32
CA SER A 128 26.80 -30.12 17.08
C SER A 128 25.41 -29.89 16.45
N ALA A 129 25.31 -28.91 15.56
CA ALA A 129 24.13 -28.69 14.72
C ALA A 129 24.52 -28.39 13.27
N TYR A 130 23.80 -28.97 12.31
CA TYR A 130 24.17 -29.02 10.90
C TYR A 130 23.10 -28.32 10.05
N LEU A 131 23.54 -27.42 9.17
CA LEU A 131 22.68 -26.69 8.24
C LEU A 131 22.74 -27.34 6.84
N PHE A 132 21.57 -27.70 6.32
CA PHE A 132 21.38 -28.16 4.94
C PHE A 132 20.51 -27.20 4.14
N GLU A 133 20.75 -27.15 2.83
CA GLU A 133 20.06 -26.25 1.89
C GLU A 133 19.69 -27.01 0.60
N ASP A 134 18.51 -26.76 0.04
CA ASP A 134 18.08 -27.36 -1.24
C ASP A 134 18.58 -26.55 -2.44
N THR A 135 19.50 -27.11 -3.20
CA THR A 135 20.03 -26.48 -4.43
C THR A 135 19.08 -26.60 -5.63
N GLY A 136 17.89 -27.20 -5.45
CA GLY A 136 17.01 -27.63 -6.55
C GLY A 136 17.54 -28.84 -7.35
N SER A 137 18.83 -29.15 -7.23
CA SER A 137 19.45 -30.40 -7.70
C SER A 137 19.50 -31.48 -6.61
N GLY A 138 19.27 -31.09 -5.35
CA GLY A 138 19.39 -31.92 -4.16
C GLY A 138 19.87 -31.10 -2.96
N TRP A 139 19.79 -31.73 -1.78
CA TRP A 139 20.17 -31.14 -0.50
C TRP A 139 21.68 -31.28 -0.26
N ILE A 140 22.35 -30.18 0.07
CA ILE A 140 23.77 -30.15 0.45
C ILE A 140 23.93 -29.77 1.91
N LEU A 141 25.01 -30.23 2.55
CA LEU A 141 25.47 -29.69 3.83
C LEU A 141 26.20 -28.36 3.57
N VAL A 142 25.81 -27.30 4.27
CA VAL A 142 26.36 -25.94 4.12
C VAL A 142 27.24 -25.55 5.31
N SER A 143 26.92 -26.00 6.53
CA SER A 143 27.71 -25.67 7.72
C SER A 143 27.50 -26.64 8.89
N LYS A 144 28.54 -26.84 9.71
CA LYS A 144 28.50 -27.48 11.03
C LYS A 144 28.75 -26.42 12.11
N PHE A 145 27.75 -26.15 12.93
CA PHE A 145 27.82 -25.26 14.08
C PHE A 145 28.20 -26.02 15.35
N THR A 146 29.04 -25.39 16.17
CA THR A 146 29.45 -25.83 17.52
C THR A 146 29.49 -24.63 18.45
N ALA A 147 29.47 -24.85 19.77
CA ALA A 147 29.81 -23.81 20.73
C ALA A 147 31.31 -23.43 20.64
N ASN A 148 31.63 -22.13 20.68
CA ASN A 148 33.01 -21.63 20.62
C ASN A 148 33.83 -21.97 21.88
N ASP A 149 33.11 -22.10 22.98
CA ASP A 149 33.47 -22.45 24.35
C ASP A 149 33.14 -23.93 24.68
N GLY A 150 32.58 -24.67 23.73
CA GLY A 150 31.99 -26.00 23.93
C GLY A 150 32.90 -27.02 24.61
N ALA A 151 32.37 -27.62 25.68
CA ALA A 151 33.02 -28.57 26.56
C ALA A 151 32.30 -29.93 26.59
N ALA A 152 32.93 -30.91 27.25
CA ALA A 152 32.41 -32.27 27.34
C ALA A 152 31.16 -32.35 28.25
N GLY A 153 30.03 -32.78 27.68
CA GLY A 153 28.73 -32.86 28.34
C GLY A 153 27.84 -31.62 28.19
N ASP A 154 28.16 -30.70 27.27
CA ASP A 154 27.38 -29.48 27.03
C ASP A 154 26.09 -29.72 26.24
N TYR A 155 26.02 -30.78 25.43
CA TYR A 155 24.84 -31.14 24.64
C TYR A 155 24.32 -30.02 23.72
N PHE A 156 25.21 -29.37 22.95
CA PHE A 156 24.85 -28.37 21.95
C PHE A 156 24.01 -28.98 20.82
N GLY A 157 22.95 -28.30 20.39
CA GLY A 157 22.02 -28.82 19.39
C GLY A 157 20.94 -29.77 19.96
N TYR A 158 20.83 -29.89 21.29
CA TYR A 158 19.75 -30.64 21.95
C TYR A 158 18.35 -30.16 21.53
N SER A 159 18.24 -28.88 21.21
CA SER A 159 17.08 -28.28 20.53
C SER A 159 17.56 -27.24 19.52
N VAL A 160 17.03 -27.27 18.30
CA VAL A 160 17.34 -26.30 17.24
C VAL A 160 16.08 -25.58 16.73
N SER A 161 16.25 -24.35 16.26
CA SER A 161 15.22 -23.57 15.57
C SER A 161 15.85 -22.74 14.46
N ILE A 162 15.17 -22.58 13.32
CA ILE A 162 15.57 -21.66 12.23
C ILE A 162 14.35 -20.85 11.76
N SER A 163 14.55 -19.59 11.40
CA SER A 163 13.53 -18.71 10.82
C SER A 163 14.19 -17.67 9.93
N GLY A 164 13.85 -17.69 8.63
CA GLY A 164 14.60 -16.95 7.62
C GLY A 164 16.08 -17.36 7.67
N THR A 165 16.96 -16.38 7.80
CA THR A 165 18.41 -16.55 7.90
C THR A 165 18.89 -16.83 9.34
N MET A 166 18.08 -16.61 10.38
CA MET A 166 18.51 -16.78 11.78
C MET A 166 18.31 -18.21 12.30
N ALA A 167 19.37 -18.79 12.83
CA ALA A 167 19.39 -20.09 13.51
C ALA A 167 19.66 -19.94 15.01
N VAL A 168 19.09 -20.86 15.81
CA VAL A 168 19.32 -20.96 17.26
C VAL A 168 19.56 -22.41 17.65
N ALA A 169 20.64 -22.67 18.38
CA ALA A 169 20.94 -23.96 18.99
C ALA A 169 20.98 -23.85 20.52
N GLY A 170 20.22 -24.72 21.20
CA GLY A 170 20.20 -24.85 22.66
C GLY A 170 21.28 -25.80 23.16
N VAL A 171 21.86 -25.48 24.32
CA VAL A 171 22.96 -26.18 24.98
C VAL A 171 22.52 -26.49 26.40
N TYR A 172 22.18 -27.76 26.64
CA TYR A 172 21.48 -28.18 27.87
C TYR A 172 22.42 -28.42 29.06
N GLY A 173 23.67 -28.80 28.79
CA GLY A 173 24.66 -29.12 29.81
C GLY A 173 25.43 -27.92 30.35
N ASP A 174 25.71 -26.92 29.49
CA ASP A 174 26.57 -25.74 29.71
C ASP A 174 26.61 -25.28 31.18
N ASP A 175 27.81 -25.31 31.76
CA ASP A 175 28.06 -24.85 33.12
C ASP A 175 29.05 -23.67 33.27
N ASP A 176 29.36 -22.96 32.18
CA ASP A 176 30.35 -21.88 32.17
C ASP A 176 29.90 -20.66 33.00
N LYS A 177 28.59 -20.57 33.32
CA LYS A 177 28.00 -19.58 34.24
C LYS A 177 27.50 -20.22 35.56
N GLY A 178 27.88 -21.47 35.81
CA GLY A 178 27.55 -22.30 36.98
C GLY A 178 26.79 -23.58 36.59
N SER A 179 26.96 -24.67 37.36
CA SER A 179 26.44 -26.02 37.11
C SER A 179 25.07 -26.09 36.40
N SER A 180 25.11 -26.45 35.10
CA SER A 180 23.95 -26.48 34.19
C SER A 180 23.17 -25.16 34.18
N SER A 181 23.87 -24.07 33.85
CA SER A 181 23.29 -22.75 33.58
C SER A 181 22.40 -22.76 32.34
N CYS A 182 22.74 -23.63 31.37
CA CYS A 182 22.20 -23.69 30.02
C CYS A 182 22.47 -22.41 29.21
N SER A 183 22.84 -22.58 27.94
CA SER A 183 22.99 -21.47 26.99
C SER A 183 22.20 -21.74 25.71
N ALA A 184 21.99 -20.68 24.94
CA ALA A 184 21.46 -20.75 23.59
C ALA A 184 22.32 -19.85 22.70
N TYR A 185 22.80 -20.39 21.59
CA TYR A 185 23.67 -19.71 20.65
C TYR A 185 22.84 -19.34 19.43
N VAL A 186 22.91 -18.08 19.04
CA VAL A 186 22.25 -17.54 17.85
C VAL A 186 23.30 -17.39 16.76
N PHE A 187 22.99 -17.90 15.57
CA PHE A 187 23.85 -17.88 14.40
C PHE A 187 23.08 -17.25 13.24
N ASN A 188 23.78 -16.56 12.34
CA ASN A 188 23.26 -16.37 11.00
C ASN A 188 23.64 -17.58 10.13
N THR A 189 22.75 -17.95 9.22
CA THR A 189 22.92 -19.06 8.26
C THR A 189 23.29 -18.58 6.85
N VAL A 190 23.29 -17.27 6.61
CA VAL A 190 24.07 -16.63 5.54
C VAL A 190 25.19 -15.81 6.16
N PRO A 191 26.27 -15.52 5.42
CA PRO A 191 26.94 -14.24 5.58
C PRO A 191 25.91 -13.12 5.40
N LEU A 192 25.74 -12.25 6.41
CA LEU A 192 24.97 -11.02 6.20
C LEU A 192 25.66 -10.14 5.16
N LEU A 193 24.87 -9.34 4.44
CA LEU A 193 25.31 -8.05 3.95
C LEU A 193 24.81 -7.02 4.96
N THR A 194 25.69 -6.43 5.78
CA THR A 194 25.32 -5.27 6.61
C THR A 194 25.96 -4.02 6.00
N GLU A 195 25.15 -3.04 5.62
CA GLU A 195 25.65 -1.78 5.07
C GLU A 195 26.14 -0.83 6.17
N ASP A 196 27.26 -0.14 5.94
CA ASP A 196 27.89 0.78 6.93
C ASP A 196 27.86 2.26 6.47
N THR A 197 27.12 2.56 5.40
CA THR A 197 26.93 3.92 4.85
C THR A 197 25.53 4.12 4.28
N GLY A 198 24.95 5.31 4.51
CA GLY A 198 23.68 5.74 3.94
C GLY A 198 22.42 5.23 4.66
N CYS A 199 21.37 6.06 4.65
CA CYS A 199 20.03 5.82 5.20
C CYS A 199 19.92 4.90 6.45
N ARG A 200 19.05 3.88 6.42
CA ARG A 200 18.71 3.05 7.57
C ARG A 200 19.41 1.69 7.49
N ASP A 201 19.90 1.24 8.65
CA ASP A 201 20.43 -0.10 8.88
C ASP A 201 19.27 -1.12 8.88
N ASP A 202 18.94 -1.67 7.70
CA ASP A 202 17.77 -2.56 7.46
C ASP A 202 18.12 -3.99 7.00
N ASP A 203 19.42 -4.29 6.84
CA ASP A 203 20.01 -5.55 6.35
C ASP A 203 19.73 -5.97 4.88
N GLN A 204 18.91 -5.28 4.07
CA GLN A 204 18.55 -5.76 2.70
C GLN A 204 18.30 -4.69 1.60
N ILE A 205 17.91 -3.45 1.90
CA ILE A 205 17.49 -2.43 0.94
C ILE A 205 18.14 -1.07 1.26
N THR A 206 18.82 -0.47 0.29
CA THR A 206 19.66 0.73 0.51
C THR A 206 19.31 1.89 -0.41
N CYS A 207 19.38 3.11 0.14
CA CYS A 207 19.40 4.35 -0.64
C CYS A 207 20.82 4.74 -1.10
N ASP A 208 21.87 4.13 -0.55
CA ASP A 208 23.24 4.53 -0.84
C ASP A 208 23.67 4.01 -2.21
N THR A 209 23.87 4.94 -3.15
CA THR A 209 24.49 4.61 -4.44
C THR A 209 25.94 4.13 -4.32
N THR A 210 26.60 4.35 -3.18
CA THR A 210 28.00 4.00 -2.90
C THR A 210 28.14 3.08 -1.68
N PRO A 211 27.45 1.92 -1.66
CA PRO A 211 27.31 1.14 -0.45
C PRO A 211 28.63 0.45 -0.03
N ILE A 212 28.75 0.19 1.26
CA ILE A 212 29.84 -0.61 1.84
C ILE A 212 29.25 -1.88 2.44
N LEU A 213 29.34 -2.98 1.70
CA LEU A 213 28.80 -4.28 2.08
C LEU A 213 29.79 -5.03 2.98
N ASN A 214 29.43 -5.24 4.25
CA ASN A 214 30.20 -6.09 5.15
C ASN A 214 29.66 -7.53 5.14
N VAL A 215 30.46 -8.46 4.64
CA VAL A 215 30.20 -9.89 4.56
C VAL A 215 30.82 -10.60 5.77
N LEU A 216 29.97 -11.14 6.66
CA LEU A 216 30.40 -11.81 7.89
C LEU A 216 30.50 -13.34 7.77
N PHE A 217 31.64 -13.92 8.14
CA PHE A 217 31.89 -15.36 8.09
C PHE A 217 32.03 -15.98 9.48
N SER A 218 31.61 -17.24 9.62
CA SER A 218 31.79 -18.05 10.84
C SER A 218 33.27 -18.27 11.20
N GLU A 219 34.15 -18.29 10.19
CA GLU A 219 35.61 -18.43 10.34
C GLU A 219 36.37 -17.57 9.31
N PRO A 220 37.71 -17.44 9.39
CA PRO A 220 38.46 -16.64 8.44
C PRO A 220 38.39 -17.13 7.00
N ALA A 221 37.86 -16.29 6.09
CA ALA A 221 37.75 -16.60 4.66
C ALA A 221 38.99 -16.16 3.88
N PHE A 222 39.45 -17.00 2.94
CA PHE A 222 40.61 -16.78 2.08
C PHE A 222 40.20 -16.87 0.60
N GLY A 223 40.77 -16.02 -0.23
CA GLY A 223 40.45 -15.95 -1.66
C GLY A 223 41.28 -14.89 -2.37
N GLU A 224 40.93 -14.61 -3.61
CA GLU A 224 41.42 -13.50 -4.43
C GLU A 224 40.19 -12.74 -4.97
N ASP A 225 40.36 -11.49 -5.38
CA ASP A 225 39.25 -10.59 -5.72
C ASP A 225 38.44 -11.04 -6.97
N ASP A 226 38.99 -11.91 -7.83
CA ASP A 226 38.28 -12.52 -8.95
C ASP A 226 37.36 -13.69 -8.55
N GLY A 227 37.36 -14.06 -7.26
CA GLY A 227 36.38 -14.94 -6.63
C GLY A 227 35.07 -14.27 -6.25
N ILE A 228 34.86 -12.98 -6.54
CA ILE A 228 33.60 -12.26 -6.30
C ILE A 228 33.02 -11.77 -7.63
N VAL A 229 31.73 -12.04 -7.85
CA VAL A 229 30.98 -11.56 -9.02
C VAL A 229 29.74 -10.82 -8.55
N VAL A 230 29.66 -9.52 -8.85
CA VAL A 230 28.47 -8.70 -8.62
C VAL A 230 27.74 -8.49 -9.94
N LEU A 231 26.43 -8.70 -9.94
CA LEU A 231 25.54 -8.46 -11.07
C LEU A 231 24.50 -7.40 -10.70
N ASP A 232 24.17 -6.52 -11.64
CA ASP A 232 23.08 -5.54 -11.52
C ASP A 232 21.71 -6.16 -11.82
N PRO A 233 20.60 -5.41 -11.63
CA PRO A 233 19.24 -5.87 -11.94
C PRO A 233 19.00 -6.22 -13.43
N ASN A 234 19.89 -5.81 -14.34
CA ASN A 234 19.86 -6.20 -15.76
C ASN A 234 20.69 -7.47 -16.06
N ASN A 235 21.34 -8.05 -15.05
CA ASN A 235 22.29 -9.15 -15.13
C ASN A 235 23.62 -8.75 -15.85
N ASP A 236 23.96 -7.47 -15.93
CA ASP A 236 25.28 -6.99 -16.34
C ASP A 236 26.25 -6.97 -15.15
N GLN A 237 27.54 -7.29 -15.38
CA GLN A 237 28.52 -7.42 -14.30
C GLN A 237 29.04 -6.05 -13.83
N VAL A 238 28.95 -5.81 -12.52
CA VAL A 238 29.55 -4.67 -11.83
C VAL A 238 30.86 -5.11 -11.16
N SER A 239 31.85 -4.23 -11.17
CA SER A 239 33.11 -4.41 -10.44
C SER A 239 33.10 -3.54 -9.18
N PRO A 240 33.24 -4.11 -7.97
CA PRO A 240 33.55 -3.33 -6.78
C PRO A 240 34.85 -2.54 -6.94
N ASP A 241 34.93 -1.34 -6.35
CA ASP A 241 36.15 -0.52 -6.35
C ASP A 241 37.16 -1.02 -5.30
N SER A 242 36.68 -1.69 -4.24
CA SER A 242 37.52 -2.30 -3.21
C SER A 242 36.95 -3.60 -2.65
N ILE A 243 37.83 -4.57 -2.40
CA ILE A 243 37.57 -5.81 -1.66
C ILE A 243 38.71 -5.94 -0.63
N ILE A 244 38.38 -5.99 0.67
CA ILE A 244 39.36 -6.10 1.76
C ILE A 244 38.87 -7.03 2.87
N GLY A 245 39.78 -7.58 3.68
CA GLY A 245 39.43 -8.42 4.84
C GLY A 245 39.73 -9.91 4.69
N TRP A 246 40.24 -10.34 3.52
CA TRP A 246 40.79 -11.68 3.31
C TRP A 246 41.74 -12.13 4.44
N GLY A 247 41.55 -13.36 4.92
CA GLY A 247 42.22 -13.92 6.09
C GLY A 247 41.59 -13.51 7.43
N THR A 248 40.36 -12.99 7.42
CA THR A 248 39.59 -12.65 8.63
C THR A 248 38.12 -13.08 8.49
N ASN A 249 37.37 -13.03 9.59
CA ASN A 249 35.93 -13.30 9.65
C ASN A 249 35.04 -12.24 8.96
N MET A 250 35.60 -11.18 8.39
CA MET A 250 34.83 -10.10 7.77
C MET A 250 35.50 -9.66 6.48
N LEU A 251 34.77 -9.76 5.37
CA LEU A 251 35.17 -9.27 4.06
C LEU A 251 34.32 -8.04 3.75
N VAL A 252 34.94 -6.95 3.31
CA VAL A 252 34.27 -5.69 3.02
C VAL A 252 34.38 -5.43 1.52
N ILE A 253 33.23 -5.24 0.88
CA ILE A 253 33.09 -4.98 -0.56
C ILE A 253 32.54 -3.57 -0.69
N GLY A 254 33.35 -2.62 -1.16
CA GLY A 254 33.00 -1.20 -1.22
C GLY A 254 32.94 -0.68 -2.65
N PHE A 255 31.90 0.11 -2.94
CA PHE A 255 31.70 0.80 -4.22
C PHE A 255 31.97 2.30 -4.04
N GLU A 256 33.07 2.80 -4.59
CA GLU A 256 33.38 4.25 -4.65
C GLU A 256 32.70 4.91 -5.87
N THR A 257 32.40 4.11 -6.90
CA THR A 257 31.65 4.50 -8.10
C THR A 257 30.15 4.30 -7.86
N PRO A 258 29.31 5.35 -7.97
CA PRO A 258 27.87 5.21 -7.77
C PRO A 258 27.21 4.14 -8.66
N LEU A 259 26.52 3.22 -8.00
CA LEU A 259 25.50 2.36 -8.57
C LEU A 259 24.36 3.22 -9.15
N ALA A 260 23.69 2.74 -10.19
CA ALA A 260 22.87 3.58 -11.07
C ALA A 260 21.64 2.86 -11.66
N VAL A 261 21.20 1.76 -11.03
CA VAL A 261 20.06 0.95 -11.45
C VAL A 261 19.34 0.46 -10.20
N ASP A 262 18.16 1.01 -9.92
CA ASP A 262 17.31 0.51 -8.82
C ASP A 262 16.90 -0.96 -9.06
N GLY A 263 16.86 -1.74 -7.99
CA GLY A 263 16.50 -3.17 -7.99
C GLY A 263 17.52 -4.08 -7.31
N GLU A 264 17.28 -5.39 -7.42
CA GLU A 264 18.09 -6.45 -6.79
C GLU A 264 19.47 -6.60 -7.45
N TYR A 265 20.52 -6.31 -6.68
CA TYR A 265 21.91 -6.65 -7.00
C TYR A 265 22.26 -8.02 -6.44
N THR A 266 22.93 -8.85 -7.24
CA THR A 266 23.36 -10.20 -6.84
C THR A 266 24.87 -10.26 -6.60
N VAL A 267 25.29 -10.61 -5.40
CA VAL A 267 26.70 -10.78 -4.99
C VAL A 267 27.01 -12.28 -4.83
N THR A 268 27.66 -12.88 -5.84
CA THR A 268 28.13 -14.26 -5.75
C THR A 268 29.56 -14.32 -5.20
N LEU A 269 29.73 -15.05 -4.11
CA LEU A 269 30.96 -15.35 -3.41
C LEU A 269 31.44 -16.77 -3.79
N GLY A 270 32.50 -16.85 -4.59
CA GLY A 270 33.19 -18.10 -4.90
C GLY A 270 32.68 -18.83 -6.15
N GLY A 271 32.50 -20.14 -6.03
CA GLY A 271 32.37 -21.07 -7.14
C GLY A 271 33.71 -21.65 -7.59
N ASN A 272 33.73 -22.92 -8.01
CA ASN A 272 34.94 -23.71 -8.32
C ASN A 272 36.05 -23.70 -7.23
N GLY A 273 35.73 -23.31 -5.99
CA GLY A 273 36.68 -23.17 -4.89
C GLY A 273 37.56 -21.91 -4.91
N ALA A 274 37.08 -20.81 -5.50
CA ALA A 274 37.80 -19.52 -5.47
C ALA A 274 37.86 -18.84 -4.08
N ILE A 275 36.95 -19.20 -3.16
CA ILE A 275 36.95 -18.78 -1.75
C ILE A 275 36.98 -20.04 -0.86
N THR A 276 37.85 -20.07 0.14
CA THR A 276 38.05 -21.21 1.05
C THR A 276 38.19 -20.80 2.52
N ASP A 277 38.03 -21.76 3.42
CA ASP A 277 38.40 -21.65 4.84
C ASP A 277 39.93 -21.74 5.06
N ALA A 278 40.35 -21.78 6.34
CA ALA A 278 41.75 -21.94 6.73
C ALA A 278 42.35 -23.34 6.44
N ALA A 279 41.52 -24.35 6.12
CA ALA A 279 41.93 -25.71 5.77
C ALA A 279 41.99 -25.96 4.25
N GLY A 280 41.35 -25.09 3.44
CA GLY A 280 41.21 -25.21 2.00
C GLY A 280 39.86 -25.78 1.53
N ASN A 281 38.85 -25.87 2.40
CA ASN A 281 37.50 -26.27 2.04
C ASN A 281 36.76 -25.10 1.37
N PRO A 282 36.01 -25.30 0.26
CA PRO A 282 35.40 -24.23 -0.50
C PRO A 282 34.08 -23.71 0.09
N LEU A 283 33.91 -22.39 0.12
CA LEU A 283 32.66 -21.73 0.52
C LEU A 283 31.51 -22.16 -0.40
N GLY A 284 30.44 -22.73 0.16
CA GLY A 284 29.28 -23.20 -0.62
C GLY A 284 29.56 -24.38 -1.55
N GLY A 285 30.67 -25.11 -1.35
CA GLY A 285 31.04 -26.23 -2.22
C GLY A 285 31.52 -25.80 -3.61
N GLU A 286 31.20 -26.57 -4.65
CA GLU A 286 31.61 -26.25 -6.03
C GLU A 286 30.83 -25.06 -6.63
N LEU A 287 29.65 -24.73 -6.10
CA LEU A 287 28.74 -23.72 -6.65
C LEU A 287 29.01 -22.30 -6.13
N GLY A 288 29.67 -22.16 -4.97
CA GLY A 288 29.78 -20.87 -4.27
C GLY A 288 28.57 -20.56 -3.41
N HIS A 289 28.50 -19.33 -2.92
CA HIS A 289 27.35 -18.80 -2.17
C HIS A 289 26.87 -17.49 -2.81
N THR A 290 25.59 -17.17 -2.72
CA THR A 290 25.01 -15.97 -3.35
C THR A 290 24.22 -15.19 -2.32
N LEU A 291 24.45 -13.88 -2.30
CA LEU A 291 23.77 -12.88 -1.46
C LEU A 291 23.09 -11.86 -2.37
N THR A 292 22.06 -11.19 -1.87
CA THR A 292 21.39 -10.08 -2.57
C THR A 292 21.20 -8.88 -1.64
N PHE A 293 21.26 -7.70 -2.25
CA PHE A 293 20.83 -6.42 -1.67
C PHE A 293 20.04 -5.66 -2.75
N THR A 294 19.14 -4.77 -2.35
CA THR A 294 18.34 -3.97 -3.30
C THR A 294 18.77 -2.52 -3.21
N LEU A 295 19.16 -1.91 -4.34
CA LEU A 295 19.28 -0.46 -4.41
C LEU A 295 17.90 0.14 -4.68
N ASP A 296 17.51 1.16 -3.93
CA ASP A 296 16.33 1.95 -4.23
C ASP A 296 16.63 3.44 -4.01
N THR A 297 16.77 4.18 -5.10
CA THR A 297 16.96 5.64 -5.11
C THR A 297 15.69 6.41 -5.47
N SER A 298 14.56 5.72 -5.63
CA SER A 298 13.29 6.32 -6.01
C SER A 298 12.56 6.86 -4.78
N ALA A 299 12.32 8.18 -4.74
CA ALA A 299 11.62 8.81 -3.63
C ALA A 299 10.12 8.43 -3.61
N PRO A 300 9.55 8.03 -2.46
CA PRO A 300 8.13 7.77 -2.39
C PRO A 300 7.31 9.05 -2.59
N THR A 301 6.19 8.93 -3.29
CA THR A 301 5.27 10.04 -3.55
C THR A 301 3.88 9.74 -2.98
N ALA A 302 3.13 10.79 -2.59
CA ALA A 302 1.71 10.67 -2.30
C ALA A 302 0.95 10.57 -3.63
N ALA A 303 0.76 9.33 -4.11
CA ALA A 303 0.12 9.04 -5.38
C ALA A 303 -1.33 9.54 -5.44
N HIS A 304 -2.18 9.28 -4.43
CA HIS A 304 -3.60 9.72 -4.40
C HIS A 304 -4.11 10.04 -2.99
N VAL A 305 -4.95 11.07 -2.85
CA VAL A 305 -5.78 11.31 -1.66
C VAL A 305 -7.21 10.81 -1.90
N LEU A 306 -7.79 10.14 -0.89
CA LEU A 306 -9.15 9.60 -0.94
C LEU A 306 -9.99 9.98 0.28
N VAL A 307 -11.30 10.05 0.07
CA VAL A 307 -12.30 10.19 1.14
C VAL A 307 -13.37 9.11 1.05
N LYS A 308 -13.91 8.71 2.20
CA LYS A 308 -14.96 7.69 2.29
C LYS A 308 -15.86 7.96 3.50
N GLY A 309 -17.11 7.50 3.41
CA GLY A 309 -18.01 7.39 4.55
C GLY A 309 -18.17 5.95 5.00
N SER A 310 -18.17 5.70 6.31
CA SER A 310 -18.32 4.38 6.94
C SER A 310 -19.66 3.70 6.62
N ALA A 311 -20.66 4.48 6.17
CA ALA A 311 -21.97 4.00 5.74
C ALA A 311 -22.09 3.76 4.20
N TRP A 312 -21.05 4.08 3.42
CA TRP A 312 -21.07 3.87 1.97
C TRP A 312 -21.11 2.38 1.62
N THR A 313 -21.94 2.01 0.64
CA THR A 313 -22.15 0.59 0.33
C THR A 313 -21.01 0.02 -0.53
N ASP A 314 -20.69 -1.27 -0.32
CA ASP A 314 -19.82 -2.06 -1.21
C ASP A 314 -20.17 -1.85 -2.70
N ALA A 315 -21.46 -1.82 -3.04
CA ALA A 315 -21.93 -1.66 -4.41
C ALA A 315 -21.76 -0.24 -4.98
N PHE A 316 -21.72 0.78 -4.12
CA PHE A 316 -21.34 2.14 -4.52
C PHE A 316 -19.82 2.26 -4.69
N LEU A 317 -19.05 1.67 -3.78
CA LEU A 317 -17.59 1.64 -3.83
C LEU A 317 -17.09 0.90 -5.08
N ASP A 318 -17.60 -0.31 -5.36
CA ASP A 318 -17.35 -1.08 -6.59
C ASP A 318 -17.73 -0.26 -7.85
N TRP A 319 -18.74 0.61 -7.75
CA TRP A 319 -19.16 1.48 -8.85
C TRP A 319 -18.24 2.69 -9.03
N LEU A 320 -17.69 3.28 -7.96
CA LEU A 320 -16.67 4.34 -8.06
C LEU A 320 -15.41 3.82 -8.76
N ASP A 321 -14.91 2.66 -8.35
CA ASP A 321 -13.77 2.00 -8.98
C ASP A 321 -14.05 1.74 -10.48
N ALA A 322 -15.24 1.19 -10.79
CA ALA A 322 -15.69 0.94 -12.16
C ALA A 322 -15.99 2.22 -12.99
N GLN A 323 -15.86 3.42 -12.42
CA GLN A 323 -15.93 4.71 -13.13
C GLN A 323 -14.58 5.47 -13.15
N ASP A 324 -13.48 4.85 -12.71
CA ASP A 324 -12.18 5.51 -12.51
C ASP A 324 -12.26 6.71 -11.53
N LEU A 325 -13.07 6.54 -10.48
CA LEU A 325 -13.24 7.50 -9.38
C LEU A 325 -12.66 6.99 -8.05
N GLY A 326 -12.11 5.77 -8.01
CA GLY A 326 -11.37 5.19 -6.89
C GLY A 326 -9.86 5.11 -7.17
N VAL A 327 -9.18 4.07 -6.67
CA VAL A 327 -7.75 3.80 -6.96
C VAL A 327 -7.63 2.73 -8.04
N PRO A 328 -6.83 2.92 -9.10
CA PRO A 328 -6.49 1.85 -10.04
C PRO A 328 -5.79 0.69 -9.32
N GLY A 329 -6.39 -0.51 -9.33
CA GLY A 329 -5.81 -1.74 -8.79
C GLY A 329 -6.20 -2.07 -7.34
N ALA A 330 -6.58 -1.09 -6.52
CA ALA A 330 -6.98 -1.29 -5.12
C ALA A 330 -8.47 -0.96 -4.91
N ALA A 331 -9.26 -1.98 -4.56
CA ALA A 331 -10.72 -1.88 -4.54
C ALA A 331 -11.28 -1.22 -3.27
N ARG A 332 -12.36 -0.45 -3.43
CA ARG A 332 -13.27 0.04 -2.38
C ARG A 332 -12.66 1.00 -1.36
N LEU A 333 -11.52 1.62 -1.67
CA LEU A 333 -10.83 2.56 -0.78
C LEU A 333 -11.64 3.86 -0.56
N GLY A 334 -12.31 4.38 -1.59
CA GLY A 334 -13.16 5.57 -1.48
C GLY A 334 -13.30 6.33 -2.79
N TYR A 335 -13.65 7.61 -2.69
CA TYR A 335 -13.61 8.56 -3.79
C TYR A 335 -12.24 9.27 -3.82
N ARG A 336 -11.55 9.15 -4.95
CA ARG A 336 -10.29 9.85 -5.24
C ARG A 336 -10.57 11.35 -5.40
N VAL A 337 -9.98 12.16 -4.52
CA VAL A 337 -10.05 13.61 -4.64
C VAL A 337 -9.16 14.04 -5.83
N PRO A 338 -9.62 14.91 -6.75
CA PRO A 338 -8.79 15.34 -7.87
C PRO A 338 -7.62 16.25 -7.40
N GLY A 339 -6.51 16.23 -8.15
CA GLY A 339 -5.44 17.21 -7.99
C GLY A 339 -5.78 18.59 -8.59
N GLY A 340 -4.88 19.56 -8.39
CA GLY A 340 -4.99 20.94 -8.86
C GLY A 340 -6.27 21.62 -8.40
N GLY A 341 -6.84 22.51 -9.21
CA GLY A 341 -8.08 23.23 -8.88
C GLY A 341 -9.29 22.32 -8.64
N GLY A 342 -9.22 21.04 -9.03
CA GLY A 342 -10.23 20.03 -8.72
C GLY A 342 -10.21 19.53 -7.27
N GLN A 343 -9.16 19.83 -6.49
CA GLN A 343 -9.11 19.52 -5.05
C GLN A 343 -10.10 20.39 -4.25
N PHE A 344 -10.34 21.62 -4.73
CA PHE A 344 -11.22 22.62 -4.13
C PHE A 344 -12.69 22.52 -4.57
N ASP A 345 -13.01 21.55 -5.42
CA ASP A 345 -14.34 21.22 -5.93
C ASP A 345 -15.15 20.54 -4.80
N SER A 346 -16.19 21.19 -4.27
CA SER A 346 -16.86 20.75 -3.02
C SER A 346 -17.40 19.32 -3.05
N LEU A 347 -17.10 18.56 -2.00
CA LEU A 347 -17.55 17.19 -1.81
C LEU A 347 -18.89 17.21 -1.05
N GLY A 348 -19.97 16.93 -1.77
CA GLY A 348 -21.34 17.10 -1.27
C GLY A 348 -21.89 16.00 -0.36
N TRP A 349 -21.06 15.05 0.07
CA TRP A 349 -21.49 13.94 0.92
C TRP A 349 -21.56 14.34 2.41
N GLY A 350 -22.61 13.91 3.10
CA GLY A 350 -22.88 14.27 4.50
C GLY A 350 -22.29 13.34 5.57
N ASN A 351 -21.49 12.36 5.16
CA ASN A 351 -21.02 11.27 6.03
C ASN A 351 -19.56 10.86 5.77
N ILE A 352 -18.73 11.76 5.20
CA ILE A 352 -17.29 11.52 5.08
C ILE A 352 -16.69 11.49 6.49
N ASP A 353 -16.24 10.32 6.94
CA ASP A 353 -15.61 10.08 8.24
C ASP A 353 -14.33 9.22 8.15
N MET A 354 -13.89 8.91 6.93
CA MET A 354 -12.63 8.25 6.63
C MET A 354 -11.84 9.04 5.58
N VAL A 355 -10.53 9.10 5.76
CA VAL A 355 -9.57 9.69 4.82
C VAL A 355 -8.43 8.69 4.62
N SER A 356 -7.92 8.60 3.40
CA SER A 356 -6.78 7.75 3.05
C SER A 356 -5.80 8.47 2.12
N ILE A 357 -4.53 8.08 2.20
CA ILE A 357 -3.49 8.43 1.21
C ILE A 357 -2.94 7.11 0.68
N ALA A 358 -2.92 6.98 -0.65
CA ALA A 358 -2.16 5.95 -1.34
C ALA A 358 -0.82 6.54 -1.78
N PHE A 359 0.26 5.82 -1.55
CA PHE A 359 1.63 6.17 -1.95
C PHE A 359 2.03 5.41 -3.23
N SER A 360 3.20 5.71 -3.80
CA SER A 360 3.76 4.94 -4.92
C SER A 360 4.32 3.58 -4.49
N GLU A 361 4.99 3.50 -3.33
CA GLU A 361 5.52 2.28 -2.71
C GLU A 361 5.35 2.22 -1.17
N ASP A 362 6.04 1.28 -0.53
CA ASP A 362 5.93 0.98 0.91
C ASP A 362 6.61 2.07 1.76
N VAL A 363 5.91 2.59 2.77
CA VAL A 363 6.35 3.76 3.57
C VAL A 363 6.15 3.60 5.07
N VAL A 364 7.13 4.08 5.84
CA VAL A 364 7.13 4.05 7.32
C VAL A 364 6.31 5.22 7.88
N VAL A 365 5.01 5.21 7.61
CA VAL A 365 4.06 6.25 8.03
C VAL A 365 3.28 5.86 9.30
N THR A 366 3.19 6.79 10.25
CA THR A 366 2.43 6.60 11.51
C THR A 366 1.42 7.72 11.74
N GLN A 367 0.48 7.52 12.67
CA GLN A 367 -0.48 8.58 13.05
C GLN A 367 0.21 9.88 13.50
N ASN A 368 1.43 9.82 14.03
CA ASN A 368 2.15 11.02 14.45
C ASN A 368 2.56 11.91 13.27
N HIS A 369 2.67 11.33 12.07
CA HIS A 369 3.14 12.02 10.87
C HIS A 369 1.98 12.74 10.16
N VAL A 370 0.72 12.45 10.53
CA VAL A 370 -0.47 12.96 9.86
C VAL A 370 -1.18 14.00 10.72
N THR A 371 -1.39 15.20 10.17
CA THR A 371 -2.33 16.17 10.75
C THR A 371 -3.48 16.46 9.79
N LEU A 372 -4.65 16.79 10.36
CA LEU A 372 -5.86 17.11 9.61
C LEU A 372 -6.52 18.34 10.24
N ALA A 373 -6.45 19.48 9.56
CA ALA A 373 -6.97 20.76 10.04
C ALA A 373 -8.12 21.27 9.18
N GLY A 374 -8.99 22.10 9.76
CA GLY A 374 -10.07 22.79 9.06
C GLY A 374 -10.23 24.25 9.51
N VAL A 375 -11.05 25.01 8.79
CA VAL A 375 -11.33 26.42 9.11
C VAL A 375 -12.36 26.55 10.24
N ASN A 376 -13.35 25.66 10.29
CA ASN A 376 -14.32 25.58 11.40
C ASN A 376 -13.83 24.68 12.55
N VAL A 377 -12.99 23.67 12.25
CA VAL A 377 -12.40 22.76 13.24
C VAL A 377 -10.86 22.80 13.13
N ALA A 378 -10.21 23.49 14.07
CA ALA A 378 -8.76 23.76 14.00
C ALA A 378 -7.86 22.50 13.88
N GLU A 379 -8.30 21.37 14.44
CA GLU A 379 -7.66 20.07 14.32
C GLU A 379 -8.71 18.96 14.49
N TYR A 380 -8.78 18.02 13.55
CA TYR A 380 -9.67 16.87 13.60
C TYR A 380 -9.00 15.72 14.34
N THR A 381 -9.71 15.12 15.30
CA THR A 381 -9.19 13.95 16.04
C THR A 381 -9.19 12.72 15.15
N ILE A 382 -7.99 12.37 14.67
CA ILE A 382 -7.68 11.12 13.96
C ILE A 382 -7.81 9.93 14.93
N THR A 383 -8.52 8.89 14.51
CA THR A 383 -8.69 7.63 15.25
C THR A 383 -8.52 6.42 14.33
N GLY A 384 -8.05 5.30 14.87
CA GLY A 384 -7.97 4.05 14.09
C GLY A 384 -7.12 4.18 12.84
N PHE A 385 -5.98 4.87 12.93
CA PHE A 385 -4.97 4.90 11.87
C PHE A 385 -4.44 3.48 11.62
N SER A 386 -4.35 3.11 10.35
CA SER A 386 -3.77 1.86 9.87
C SER A 386 -3.07 2.12 8.53
N TYR A 387 -1.89 1.54 8.36
CA TYR A 387 -1.20 1.49 7.09
C TYR A 387 -1.17 0.04 6.58
N ASP A 388 -1.35 -0.15 5.27
CA ASP A 388 -1.32 -1.45 4.60
C ASP A 388 -0.18 -1.51 3.56
N PRO A 389 0.95 -2.18 3.85
CA PRO A 389 2.08 -2.30 2.92
C PRO A 389 1.75 -3.17 1.70
N ALA A 390 0.65 -3.93 1.69
CA ALA A 390 0.24 -4.71 0.52
C ALA A 390 -0.55 -3.88 -0.52
N THR A 391 -0.97 -2.65 -0.17
CA THR A 391 -1.66 -1.72 -1.08
C THR A 391 -1.06 -0.32 -1.10
N TYR A 392 -0.07 -0.04 -0.25
CA TYR A 392 0.58 1.25 -0.04
C TYR A 392 -0.39 2.34 0.46
N VAL A 393 -1.35 1.98 1.31
CA VAL A 393 -2.42 2.91 1.75
C VAL A 393 -2.38 3.16 3.26
N ALA A 394 -2.12 4.43 3.63
CA ALA A 394 -2.50 4.94 4.95
C ALA A 394 -4.01 5.24 4.96
N THR A 395 -4.73 4.73 5.95
CA THR A 395 -6.16 5.01 6.17
C THR A 395 -6.40 5.37 7.62
N TRP A 396 -7.27 6.34 7.88
CA TRP A 396 -7.74 6.65 9.22
C TRP A 396 -9.21 7.04 9.26
N THR A 397 -9.79 6.97 10.46
CA THR A 397 -11.16 7.38 10.75
C THR A 397 -11.17 8.68 11.54
N LEU A 398 -12.30 9.37 11.53
CA LEU A 398 -12.54 10.59 12.30
C LEU A 398 -13.64 10.34 13.34
N ALA A 399 -13.50 10.95 14.52
CA ALA A 399 -14.43 10.74 15.63
C ALA A 399 -15.89 11.15 15.31
N GLN A 400 -16.11 12.00 14.30
CA GLN A 400 -17.40 12.37 13.69
C GLN A 400 -17.17 12.68 12.20
N PRO A 401 -18.19 12.59 11.34
CA PRO A 401 -18.09 13.02 9.94
C PRO A 401 -17.73 14.51 9.78
N ILE A 402 -17.03 14.82 8.69
CA ILE A 402 -16.68 16.18 8.29
C ILE A 402 -17.96 16.95 7.91
N ALA A 403 -18.17 18.09 8.58
CA ALA A 403 -19.28 19.00 8.30
C ALA A 403 -18.95 19.94 7.13
N ALA A 404 -19.68 21.05 6.99
CA ALA A 404 -19.30 22.11 6.06
C ALA A 404 -17.98 22.77 6.49
N ASP A 405 -16.86 22.44 5.83
CA ASP A 405 -15.53 22.99 6.14
C ASP A 405 -14.58 22.93 4.94
N ARG A 406 -13.49 23.71 5.02
CA ARG A 406 -12.32 23.61 4.14
C ARG A 406 -11.20 22.91 4.92
N ILE A 407 -10.70 21.80 4.39
CA ILE A 407 -9.77 20.88 5.06
C ILE A 407 -8.38 20.98 4.44
N ALA A 408 -7.35 20.87 5.29
CA ALA A 408 -5.98 20.61 4.90
C ALA A 408 -5.48 19.32 5.56
N ILE A 409 -4.96 18.40 4.76
CA ILE A 409 -4.14 17.27 5.20
C ILE A 409 -2.68 17.73 5.18
N SER A 410 -1.89 17.29 6.14
CA SER A 410 -0.46 17.57 6.21
C SER A 410 0.28 16.30 6.65
N LEU A 411 1.29 15.89 5.88
CA LEU A 411 2.26 14.85 6.25
C LEU A 411 3.61 15.51 6.60
N SER A 412 4.24 15.08 7.69
CA SER A 412 5.58 15.53 8.07
C SER A 412 6.68 15.02 7.13
N ASP A 413 7.81 15.70 7.20
CA ASP A 413 9.06 15.48 6.44
C ASP A 413 9.89 14.27 6.95
N ASP A 414 9.36 13.50 7.91
CA ASP A 414 9.92 12.24 8.43
C ASP A 414 9.12 10.99 7.97
N VAL A 415 8.29 11.13 6.93
CA VAL A 415 7.79 9.99 6.15
C VAL A 415 8.88 9.56 5.17
N GLU A 416 9.39 8.35 5.38
CA GLU A 416 10.42 7.70 4.56
C GLU A 416 9.86 6.38 4.00
N ASP A 417 10.43 5.86 2.91
CA ASP A 417 10.22 4.47 2.48
C ASP A 417 10.94 3.46 3.41
N ILE A 418 11.11 2.22 2.96
CA ILE A 418 11.90 1.20 3.67
C ILE A 418 13.42 1.46 3.56
N ALA A 419 13.91 1.85 2.38
CA ALA A 419 15.32 2.16 2.09
C ALA A 419 15.84 3.42 2.82
N GLY A 420 14.92 4.30 3.24
CA GLY A 420 15.16 5.57 3.91
C GLY A 420 15.11 6.80 2.99
N ASN A 421 14.59 6.71 1.76
CA ASN A 421 14.32 7.91 0.95
C ASN A 421 13.13 8.67 1.55
N ALA A 422 13.28 9.99 1.73
CA ALA A 422 12.21 10.84 2.21
C ALA A 422 11.13 11.03 1.12
N LEU A 423 9.87 11.11 1.55
CA LEU A 423 8.72 11.41 0.70
C LEU A 423 8.96 12.67 -0.16
N ASP A 424 8.90 12.56 -1.49
CA ASP A 424 8.83 13.67 -2.46
C ASP A 424 7.44 14.31 -2.34
N GLY A 425 7.34 15.21 -1.36
CA GLY A 425 6.10 15.62 -0.73
C GLY A 425 5.48 16.88 -1.33
N GLU A 426 6.23 17.63 -2.13
CA GLU A 426 5.89 18.97 -2.64
C GLU A 426 4.43 19.07 -3.14
N TRP A 427 3.62 19.80 -2.38
CA TRP A 427 2.29 20.24 -2.79
C TRP A 427 2.14 21.72 -2.49
N HIS A 428 1.96 22.53 -3.53
CA HIS A 428 2.10 23.98 -3.44
C HIS A 428 0.78 24.74 -3.62
N ASP A 429 -0.07 24.34 -4.57
CA ASP A 429 -1.20 25.18 -4.97
C ASP A 429 -2.32 24.43 -5.77
N ALA A 430 -3.15 25.23 -6.45
CA ALA A 430 -4.24 24.78 -7.32
C ALA A 430 -3.76 24.26 -8.70
N GLN A 431 -2.45 24.07 -8.91
CA GLN A 431 -1.87 23.51 -10.13
C GLN A 431 -1.10 22.22 -9.88
N SER A 432 -0.55 21.98 -8.67
CA SER A 432 0.01 20.69 -8.24
C SER A 432 -0.92 19.53 -8.65
N GLN A 433 -0.37 18.53 -9.36
CA GLN A 433 -1.08 17.32 -9.79
C GLN A 433 -0.64 16.14 -8.93
N PHE A 434 -1.26 14.98 -9.15
CA PHE A 434 -0.79 13.70 -8.63
C PHE A 434 0.12 12.99 -9.65
N PRO A 435 1.18 12.25 -9.22
CA PRO A 435 1.67 12.14 -7.83
C PRO A 435 2.19 13.48 -7.27
N SER A 436 2.34 13.58 -5.95
CA SER A 436 3.03 14.72 -5.32
C SER A 436 4.47 14.87 -5.81
N GLY A 437 5.11 15.98 -5.45
CA GLY A 437 6.55 16.13 -5.60
C GLY A 437 7.00 17.12 -6.67
N ASP A 438 8.31 17.37 -6.69
CA ASP A 438 9.00 17.97 -7.83
C ASP A 438 10.07 17.04 -8.47
N GLY A 439 10.31 15.88 -7.85
CA GLY A 439 11.20 14.81 -8.33
C GLY A 439 12.49 14.63 -7.52
N GLU A 440 12.62 15.30 -6.36
CA GLU A 440 13.75 15.20 -5.44
C GLU A 440 13.24 14.81 -4.03
N PRO A 441 13.91 13.93 -3.26
CA PRO A 441 13.38 13.45 -1.98
C PRO A 441 13.21 14.55 -0.91
N GLY A 442 12.03 14.62 -0.28
CA GLY A 442 11.75 15.46 0.89
C GLY A 442 10.58 16.43 0.72
N GLY A 443 10.52 17.45 1.59
CA GLY A 443 9.46 18.47 1.54
C GLY A 443 8.23 18.16 2.39
N HIS A 444 7.12 18.85 2.12
CA HIS A 444 5.91 18.79 2.96
C HIS A 444 4.63 18.65 2.15
N PHE A 445 3.95 17.51 2.29
CA PHE A 445 2.69 17.24 1.59
C PHE A 445 1.50 17.90 2.28
N GLY A 446 1.15 19.11 1.81
CA GLY A 446 0.03 19.91 2.30
C GLY A 446 -1.18 19.94 1.34
N PHE A 447 -2.00 18.89 1.33
CA PHE A 447 -3.13 18.73 0.39
C PHE A 447 -4.45 19.33 0.91
N GLY A 448 -5.13 20.14 0.09
CA GLY A 448 -6.41 20.77 0.44
C GLY A 448 -7.64 20.06 -0.14
N PHE A 449 -8.74 19.97 0.59
CA PHE A 449 -10.05 19.60 0.02
C PHE A 449 -11.25 20.23 0.75
N HIS A 450 -12.39 20.31 0.09
CA HIS A 450 -13.59 20.99 0.61
C HIS A 450 -14.77 20.04 0.81
N VAL A 451 -15.46 20.12 1.95
CA VAL A 451 -16.68 19.33 2.22
C VAL A 451 -17.85 20.29 2.45
N LEU A 452 -18.96 20.08 1.74
CA LEU A 452 -20.20 20.85 1.91
C LEU A 452 -21.43 19.96 1.64
N PRO A 453 -21.97 19.28 2.67
CA PRO A 453 -23.04 18.30 2.47
C PRO A 453 -24.28 18.89 1.79
N GLY A 454 -24.74 18.28 0.70
CA GLY A 454 -25.88 18.76 -0.09
C GLY A 454 -25.54 19.71 -1.24
N ASP A 455 -24.29 20.12 -1.42
CA ASP A 455 -23.82 20.83 -2.62
C ASP A 455 -23.63 19.83 -3.79
N ALA A 456 -24.38 20.01 -4.87
CA ALA A 456 -24.34 19.17 -6.06
C ALA A 456 -23.76 19.90 -7.29
N ASN A 457 -23.94 21.22 -7.38
CA ASN A 457 -23.43 22.00 -8.50
C ASN A 457 -21.94 22.41 -8.35
N ARG A 458 -21.41 22.34 -7.12
CA ARG A 458 -20.10 22.80 -6.67
C ARG A 458 -19.91 24.33 -6.70
N ASP A 459 -20.95 25.08 -6.36
CA ASP A 459 -20.91 26.55 -6.20
C ASP A 459 -20.53 27.02 -4.77
N GLY A 460 -20.44 26.10 -3.81
CA GLY A 460 -20.05 26.39 -2.43
C GLY A 460 -21.20 26.89 -1.54
N ALA A 461 -22.46 26.81 -1.98
CA ALA A 461 -23.64 27.20 -1.20
C ALA A 461 -24.85 26.26 -1.44
N VAL A 462 -25.25 25.47 -0.45
CA VAL A 462 -26.36 24.50 -0.57
C VAL A 462 -27.69 25.21 -0.81
N ASN A 463 -28.23 25.14 -2.03
CA ASN A 463 -29.33 26.00 -2.45
C ASN A 463 -30.40 25.33 -3.35
N ALA A 464 -31.24 26.16 -3.97
CA ALA A 464 -32.34 25.69 -4.83
C ALA A 464 -31.86 25.07 -6.15
N VAL A 465 -30.64 25.36 -6.58
CA VAL A 465 -30.02 24.71 -7.76
C VAL A 465 -29.73 23.24 -7.45
N ASP A 466 -29.13 22.92 -6.31
CA ASP A 466 -28.81 21.55 -5.89
C ASP A 466 -30.08 20.71 -5.69
N ALA A 467 -31.10 21.32 -5.07
CA ALA A 467 -32.42 20.75 -4.97
C ALA A 467 -33.03 20.41 -6.35
N SER A 468 -32.76 21.22 -7.37
CA SER A 468 -33.21 20.96 -8.75
C SER A 468 -32.41 19.85 -9.43
N ILE A 469 -31.13 19.68 -9.10
CA ILE A 469 -30.26 18.61 -9.59
C ILE A 469 -30.66 17.28 -8.97
N MET A 470 -30.83 17.21 -7.66
CA MET A 470 -31.33 16.03 -6.94
C MET A 470 -32.74 15.65 -7.43
N ALA A 471 -33.67 16.61 -7.54
CA ALA A 471 -35.02 16.36 -8.04
C ALA A 471 -35.09 16.06 -9.56
N ALA A 472 -34.00 16.25 -10.32
CA ALA A 472 -33.87 15.78 -11.70
C ALA A 472 -33.39 14.33 -11.79
N HIS A 473 -32.72 13.81 -10.76
CA HIS A 473 -32.13 12.47 -10.73
C HIS A 473 -32.81 11.50 -9.73
N PHE A 474 -33.76 11.96 -8.92
CA PHE A 474 -34.49 11.13 -7.95
C PHE A 474 -34.95 9.77 -8.52
N GLY A 475 -34.51 8.68 -7.89
CA GLY A 475 -34.68 7.30 -8.33
C GLY A 475 -33.58 6.77 -9.27
N ARG A 476 -32.48 7.52 -9.48
CA ARG A 476 -31.29 7.08 -10.21
C ARG A 476 -30.42 6.19 -9.31
N THR A 477 -29.91 5.11 -9.89
CA THR A 477 -28.83 4.26 -9.34
C THR A 477 -27.53 4.54 -10.10
N GLY A 478 -26.37 4.43 -9.46
CA GLY A 478 -25.09 4.83 -10.07
C GLY A 478 -25.01 6.36 -10.11
N ALA A 479 -24.82 6.92 -8.93
CA ALA A 479 -24.94 8.33 -8.61
C ALA A 479 -23.78 8.78 -7.71
N THR A 480 -23.62 10.09 -7.56
CA THR A 480 -22.69 10.76 -6.63
C THR A 480 -23.32 12.07 -6.17
N ALA A 481 -22.68 12.78 -5.25
CA ALA A 481 -23.16 14.08 -4.78
C ALA A 481 -23.42 15.08 -5.94
N ARG A 482 -22.63 15.03 -7.03
CA ARG A 482 -22.82 15.83 -8.25
C ARG A 482 -24.18 15.60 -8.96
N VAL A 483 -24.92 14.55 -8.62
CA VAL A 483 -26.28 14.28 -9.10
C VAL A 483 -27.31 14.13 -7.97
N GLY A 484 -26.91 14.40 -6.72
CA GLY A 484 -27.80 14.41 -5.55
C GLY A 484 -27.77 13.16 -4.66
N ASP A 485 -26.80 12.26 -4.83
CA ASP A 485 -26.52 11.16 -3.90
C ASP A 485 -25.52 11.68 -2.85
N PHE A 486 -26.06 12.13 -1.73
CA PHE A 486 -25.37 12.84 -0.65
C PHE A 486 -25.07 11.93 0.55
N ASP A 487 -25.63 10.73 0.63
CA ASP A 487 -25.27 9.73 1.66
C ASP A 487 -24.28 8.64 1.15
N GLY A 488 -23.99 8.57 -0.16
CA GLY A 488 -23.07 7.58 -0.72
C GLY A 488 -23.64 6.15 -0.69
N ASN A 489 -24.96 5.98 -0.69
CA ASN A 489 -25.57 4.65 -0.81
C ASN A 489 -25.52 4.11 -2.26
N GLY A 490 -25.32 4.99 -3.25
CA GLY A 490 -25.29 4.69 -4.69
C GLY A 490 -26.60 5.01 -5.43
N THR A 491 -27.60 5.57 -4.74
CA THR A 491 -28.92 5.89 -5.28
C THR A 491 -29.46 7.22 -4.74
N VAL A 492 -30.10 8.02 -5.61
CA VAL A 492 -30.68 9.34 -5.26
C VAL A 492 -32.12 9.16 -4.75
N ASP A 493 -32.41 9.33 -3.46
CA ASP A 493 -33.76 9.19 -2.91
C ASP A 493 -34.19 10.21 -1.83
N ALA A 494 -35.05 9.80 -0.89
CA ALA A 494 -35.60 10.62 0.17
C ALA A 494 -34.66 10.82 1.35
N ASP A 495 -33.58 10.03 1.46
CA ASP A 495 -32.60 10.15 2.54
C ASP A 495 -31.56 11.23 2.22
N ASP A 496 -31.12 11.34 0.96
CA ASP A 496 -30.38 12.50 0.43
C ASP A 496 -31.13 13.82 0.64
N ALA A 497 -32.45 13.78 0.40
CA ALA A 497 -33.32 14.94 0.58
C ALA A 497 -33.35 15.43 2.04
N LYS A 498 -32.99 14.59 3.03
CA LYS A 498 -32.80 15.01 4.43
C LYS A 498 -31.49 15.74 4.62
N ILE A 499 -30.40 15.28 4.00
CA ILE A 499 -29.07 15.93 4.05
C ILE A 499 -29.17 17.32 3.42
N LEU A 500 -29.67 17.40 2.19
CA LEU A 500 -29.94 18.66 1.49
C LEU A 500 -30.82 19.63 2.32
N ALA A 501 -31.87 19.12 2.97
CA ALA A 501 -32.77 19.94 3.78
C ALA A 501 -32.17 20.39 5.13
N ALA A 502 -31.25 19.59 5.71
CA ALA A 502 -30.55 19.92 6.94
C ALA A 502 -29.47 20.99 6.71
N HIS A 503 -28.79 20.95 5.55
CA HIS A 503 -27.72 21.87 5.17
C HIS A 503 -28.20 23.08 4.34
N TRP A 504 -29.51 23.24 4.12
CA TRP A 504 -30.08 24.30 3.29
C TRP A 504 -29.63 25.72 3.71
N GLY A 505 -28.95 26.42 2.80
CA GLY A 505 -28.40 27.75 3.03
C GLY A 505 -27.08 27.79 3.80
N THR A 506 -26.44 26.64 4.04
CA THR A 506 -25.03 26.61 4.46
C THR A 506 -24.11 26.88 3.27
N THR A 507 -22.96 27.50 3.54
CA THR A 507 -21.89 27.73 2.58
C THR A 507 -20.59 27.14 3.11
N LEU A 508 -19.59 26.97 2.25
CA LEU A 508 -18.21 26.79 2.72
C LEU A 508 -17.80 27.98 3.60
N PRO A 509 -16.94 27.79 4.61
CA PRO A 509 -16.41 28.89 5.39
C PRO A 509 -15.50 29.79 4.53
N PRO A 510 -15.40 31.08 4.89
CA PRO A 510 -14.46 32.01 4.25
C PRO A 510 -13.02 31.61 4.57
N ILE A 511 -12.13 31.77 3.60
CA ILE A 511 -10.69 31.54 3.79
C ILE A 511 -10.16 32.60 4.76
N PRO A 512 -9.41 32.23 5.82
CA PRO A 512 -8.74 33.20 6.67
C PRO A 512 -7.71 34.02 5.90
N GLU A 513 -7.59 35.32 6.20
CA GLU A 513 -6.59 36.19 5.55
C GLU A 513 -5.17 35.67 5.86
N GLY A 514 -4.43 35.27 4.83
CA GLY A 514 -3.07 34.72 4.94
C GLY A 514 -2.97 33.18 5.01
N SER A 515 -4.07 32.44 4.84
CA SER A 515 -4.00 30.98 4.67
C SER A 515 -3.40 30.59 3.30
N PRO A 516 -2.41 29.68 3.24
CA PRO A 516 -1.71 29.33 2.00
C PRO A 516 -2.50 28.41 1.03
N ILE A 517 -3.78 28.15 1.30
CA ILE A 517 -4.57 27.08 0.65
C ILE A 517 -5.37 27.56 -0.59
N GLU A 518 -5.28 28.85 -0.95
CA GLU A 518 -5.56 29.34 -2.31
C GLU A 518 -4.41 30.31 -2.68
N PRO A 519 -3.98 30.35 -3.96
CA PRO A 519 -2.66 30.87 -4.31
C PRO A 519 -2.48 32.36 -4.03
N VAL A 520 -1.41 32.69 -3.32
CA VAL A 520 -0.83 34.03 -3.36
C VAL A 520 -0.33 34.25 -4.79
N VAL A 521 -0.89 35.25 -5.48
CA VAL A 521 -0.34 35.71 -6.76
C VAL A 521 0.89 36.55 -6.43
N ASP A 522 2.03 35.89 -6.27
CA ASP A 522 3.30 36.56 -6.04
C ASP A 522 3.62 37.49 -7.23
N GLU A 523 3.65 38.79 -6.95
CA GLU A 523 4.37 39.72 -7.83
C GLU A 523 5.85 39.32 -7.81
N PRO A 524 6.56 39.38 -8.95
CA PRO A 524 7.87 38.75 -9.09
C PRO A 524 8.86 39.30 -8.07
N ILE A 525 9.28 38.43 -7.14
CA ILE A 525 10.32 38.70 -6.14
C ILE A 525 11.61 39.11 -6.85
N THR A 526 11.88 40.41 -6.86
CA THR A 526 13.15 40.96 -7.32
C THR A 526 14.20 40.81 -6.23
N ASP A 527 15.34 40.20 -6.54
CA ASP A 527 16.50 40.08 -5.64
C ASP A 527 16.79 41.37 -4.85
N GLU A 528 16.63 41.32 -3.52
CA GLU A 528 17.36 42.19 -2.61
C GLU A 528 18.44 41.35 -1.90
N PRO A 529 19.72 41.44 -2.32
CA PRO A 529 20.80 40.66 -1.70
C PRO A 529 21.09 41.13 -0.27
N PRO A 530 21.60 40.23 0.60
CA PRO A 530 21.66 40.47 2.05
C PRO A 530 22.57 41.64 2.47
N SER A 531 22.19 42.28 3.57
CA SER A 531 22.85 43.47 4.12
C SER A 531 24.33 43.23 4.49
N ILE A 532 25.19 44.22 4.19
CA ILE A 532 26.63 44.23 4.54
C ILE A 532 26.93 45.42 5.46
N ASP A 533 27.82 45.20 6.44
CA ASP A 533 28.18 46.11 7.53
C ASP A 533 28.89 47.42 7.05
N PRO A 534 28.64 48.60 7.64
CA PRO A 534 28.84 49.89 6.94
C PRO A 534 30.18 50.59 7.24
N VAL A 535 31.22 50.38 6.41
CA VAL A 535 32.50 51.14 6.51
C VAL A 535 33.12 51.52 5.15
N ALA A 536 33.38 52.84 5.00
CA ALA A 536 34.32 53.52 4.07
C ALA A 536 33.95 53.84 2.58
N ALA A 537 34.36 55.07 2.18
CA ALA A 537 34.58 55.67 0.83
C ALA A 537 33.39 55.73 -0.16
N ILE A 538 32.90 56.87 -0.68
CA ILE A 538 33.46 58.14 -1.25
C ILE A 538 33.74 58.06 -2.77
N ASP A 539 33.05 58.93 -3.54
CA ASP A 539 33.16 59.26 -4.99
C ASP A 539 32.91 58.09 -5.98
N ALA A 540 32.27 58.25 -7.17
CA ALA A 540 32.12 59.44 -8.02
C ALA A 540 30.95 59.38 -9.07
N ALA A 541 30.74 60.51 -9.76
CA ALA A 541 30.43 60.62 -11.21
C ALA A 541 29.07 60.17 -11.83
N PHE A 542 28.05 61.00 -11.59
CA PHE A 542 27.01 61.50 -12.52
C PHE A 542 27.17 61.22 -14.05
N VAL A 543 26.27 60.39 -14.62
CA VAL A 543 25.76 60.30 -16.02
C VAL A 543 24.40 59.54 -15.94
N GLY A 544 23.35 59.66 -16.78
CA GLY A 544 22.95 60.57 -17.89
C GLY A 544 21.77 59.94 -18.70
N PRO A 545 20.70 60.68 -19.12
CA PRO A 545 19.40 60.05 -19.46
C PRO A 545 19.18 59.74 -20.96
N LEU A 546 18.61 58.56 -21.27
CA LEU A 546 18.17 58.08 -22.60
C LEU A 546 16.98 57.08 -22.43
N PRO A 547 16.22 56.70 -23.49
CA PRO A 547 15.28 57.56 -24.21
C PRO A 547 13.88 56.92 -24.44
N ILE A 548 12.86 57.74 -24.78
CA ILE A 548 11.53 57.24 -25.17
C ILE A 548 11.52 56.81 -26.66
N GLY A 549 10.92 55.65 -26.99
CA GLY A 549 10.88 55.13 -28.37
C GLY A 549 9.70 54.22 -28.74
N ASN A 550 8.74 54.79 -29.49
CA ASN A 550 7.84 54.15 -30.47
C ASN A 550 7.01 52.90 -30.12
N LEU A 551 5.71 53.10 -29.86
CA LEU A 551 4.65 52.12 -30.12
C LEU A 551 4.11 52.23 -31.55
N PRO A 552 3.89 51.12 -32.29
CA PRO A 552 3.08 51.09 -33.51
C PRO A 552 1.67 50.57 -33.25
N SER A 553 0.63 51.33 -33.61
CA SER A 553 -0.78 50.99 -33.38
C SER A 553 -1.52 50.55 -34.65
N THR A 554 -2.12 49.35 -34.67
CA THR A 554 -3.24 49.02 -35.58
C THR A 554 -4.11 47.86 -35.06
N ARG A 555 -5.44 48.03 -35.06
CA ARG A 555 -6.43 46.94 -34.96
C ARG A 555 -6.95 46.60 -36.37
N GLN A 556 -7.12 45.31 -36.70
CA GLN A 556 -8.13 44.81 -37.66
C GLN A 556 -8.60 43.39 -37.25
N PRO A 557 -9.82 42.97 -37.61
CA PRO A 557 -10.44 41.72 -37.12
C PRO A 557 -10.27 40.51 -38.05
N ILE A 558 -10.52 39.32 -37.51
CA ILE A 558 -10.52 38.03 -38.24
C ILE A 558 -11.91 37.79 -38.90
N GLN A 559 -11.91 37.16 -40.08
CA GLN A 559 -13.09 36.77 -40.86
C GLN A 559 -13.29 35.23 -40.86
N PRO A 560 -14.52 34.71 -41.04
CA PRO A 560 -14.81 33.27 -40.94
C PRO A 560 -14.40 32.47 -42.19
N VAL A 561 -14.05 31.19 -42.00
CA VAL A 561 -13.56 30.28 -43.05
C VAL A 561 -14.69 29.40 -43.62
N GLN A 562 -14.67 29.13 -44.93
CA GLN A 562 -15.64 28.25 -45.62
C GLN A 562 -15.07 26.87 -46.02
N ARG A 563 -15.77 25.83 -45.58
CA ARG A 563 -16.19 24.59 -46.28
C ARG A 563 -15.35 24.01 -47.44
N ILE A 564 -14.80 22.80 -47.23
CA ILE A 564 -14.26 21.85 -48.24
C ILE A 564 -14.61 20.40 -47.76
N GLY A 565 -14.84 19.35 -48.58
CA GLY A 565 -14.93 19.32 -50.05
C GLY A 565 -15.29 17.99 -50.77
N ARG A 566 -15.74 16.91 -50.09
CA ARG A 566 -16.09 15.52 -50.57
C ARG A 566 -14.96 14.46 -50.53
N LEU A 567 -15.30 13.22 -50.13
CA LEU A 567 -15.58 12.07 -51.03
C LEU A 567 -16.21 10.88 -50.25
N GLY A 568 -16.78 9.87 -50.94
CA GLY A 568 -17.01 8.52 -50.37
C GLY A 568 -18.45 8.09 -50.04
N MET A 569 -19.20 7.61 -51.04
CA MET A 569 -20.38 6.72 -50.88
C MET A 569 -20.57 5.89 -52.16
N PRO A 570 -21.10 4.66 -52.04
CA PRO A 570 -22.08 4.18 -53.02
C PRO A 570 -23.31 3.49 -52.40
N GLU A 571 -24.49 3.92 -52.84
CA GLU A 571 -25.75 3.17 -53.09
C GLU A 571 -26.18 2.01 -52.16
N GLN A 572 -27.46 1.93 -51.75
CA GLN A 572 -28.51 1.49 -52.69
C GLN A 572 -29.97 1.78 -52.28
N ARG A 573 -30.80 1.93 -53.34
CA ARG A 573 -32.26 1.66 -53.45
C ARG A 573 -33.24 2.45 -52.57
N ALA A 574 -33.93 3.39 -53.23
CA ALA A 574 -35.30 3.77 -52.87
C ALA A 574 -36.34 2.81 -53.48
N TYR A 575 -37.51 2.70 -52.85
CA TYR A 575 -38.77 2.28 -53.48
C TYR A 575 -39.92 3.15 -52.95
N ALA A 576 -41.02 3.25 -53.69
CA ALA A 576 -41.83 4.48 -53.69
C ALA A 576 -43.35 4.29 -53.51
N LEU A 577 -43.99 5.35 -53.02
CA LEU A 577 -45.40 5.75 -53.18
C LEU A 577 -46.50 4.83 -52.60
N ARG A 578 -47.28 5.39 -51.66
CA ARG A 578 -48.73 5.68 -51.85
C ARG A 578 -49.35 6.47 -50.69
N SER A 579 -49.92 7.63 -51.03
CA SER A 579 -51.15 8.18 -50.43
C SER A 579 -52.27 8.04 -51.51
N PRO A 580 -53.57 8.12 -51.20
CA PRO A 580 -54.24 9.25 -50.53
C PRO A 580 -54.77 8.82 -49.13
N ASP A 581 -55.73 9.46 -48.43
CA ASP A 581 -56.71 10.49 -48.81
C ASP A 581 -57.10 11.43 -47.63
N LEU A 582 -57.96 12.40 -47.94
CA LEU A 582 -58.34 13.56 -47.12
C LEU A 582 -59.46 13.27 -46.10
N ARG A 583 -59.38 13.94 -44.94
CA ARG A 583 -60.51 14.70 -44.33
C ARG A 583 -60.02 15.66 -43.25
N SER A 584 -60.42 16.92 -43.38
CA SER A 584 -60.52 17.96 -42.34
C SER A 584 -61.93 18.59 -42.48
N PRO A 585 -62.45 19.42 -41.54
CA PRO A 585 -61.83 20.67 -41.06
C PRO A 585 -61.93 20.91 -39.53
N GLU A 586 -61.42 22.07 -39.08
CA GLU A 586 -61.82 22.86 -37.88
C GLU A 586 -61.71 22.19 -36.47
N GLU A 587 -61.22 22.84 -35.41
CA GLU A 587 -60.84 24.24 -35.13
C GLU A 587 -59.48 24.36 -34.37
N LEU A 588 -59.10 25.62 -34.09
CA LEU A 588 -58.03 26.16 -33.23
C LEU A 588 -56.69 26.51 -33.91
N LEU A 589 -56.52 27.80 -34.19
CA LEU A 589 -55.31 28.40 -34.73
C LEU A 589 -55.16 29.83 -34.16
N ILE A 590 -54.23 30.01 -33.22
CA ILE A 590 -53.64 31.31 -32.88
C ILE A 590 -52.13 31.07 -32.69
N GLU A 591 -51.34 31.55 -33.65
CA GLU A 591 -49.88 31.65 -33.47
C GLU A 591 -49.53 32.97 -32.77
N THR A 592 -48.60 32.86 -31.81
CA THR A 592 -47.59 33.84 -31.38
C THR A 592 -47.76 35.34 -31.71
N THR A 593 -47.52 36.19 -30.71
CA THR A 593 -46.30 37.03 -30.70
C THR A 593 -46.00 37.54 -29.26
N PRO A 594 -44.74 37.83 -28.91
CA PRO A 594 -44.37 38.27 -27.57
C PRO A 594 -44.34 39.79 -27.43
N ASP A 595 -44.99 40.34 -26.39
CA ASP A 595 -44.55 41.53 -25.65
C ASP A 595 -45.57 41.86 -24.53
N SER A 596 -45.17 41.73 -23.27
CA SER A 596 -45.83 42.33 -22.09
C SER A 596 -44.87 42.29 -20.89
N SER A 597 -44.53 43.46 -20.34
CA SER A 597 -43.56 43.58 -19.25
C SER A 597 -44.11 43.15 -17.88
N THR A 598 -43.17 42.89 -16.96
CA THR A 598 -43.39 42.53 -15.54
C THR A 598 -44.34 43.46 -14.77
N ALA A 599 -44.48 44.72 -15.21
CA ALA A 599 -45.33 45.73 -14.56
C ALA A 599 -46.82 45.33 -14.41
N ALA A 600 -47.33 44.42 -15.26
CA ALA A 600 -48.70 43.92 -15.14
C ALA A 600 -48.94 43.02 -13.91
N LEU A 601 -47.90 42.33 -13.43
CA LEU A 601 -47.96 41.49 -12.22
C LEU A 601 -47.73 42.31 -10.94
N ASP A 602 -46.77 43.25 -10.95
CA ASP A 602 -46.52 44.14 -9.82
C ASP A 602 -47.75 45.00 -9.46
N THR A 603 -48.51 45.41 -10.47
CA THR A 603 -49.76 46.18 -10.27
C THR A 603 -50.85 45.34 -9.60
N ALA A 604 -50.89 44.02 -9.85
CA ALA A 604 -51.89 43.13 -9.26
C ALA A 604 -51.61 42.79 -7.79
N LEU A 605 -50.34 42.72 -7.37
CA LEU A 605 -49.99 42.46 -5.96
C LEU A 605 -50.30 43.64 -5.03
N ALA A 606 -50.31 44.88 -5.55
CA ALA A 606 -50.41 46.09 -4.74
C ALA A 606 -51.82 46.42 -4.22
N GLU A 607 -52.89 45.81 -4.76
CA GLU A 607 -54.27 46.09 -4.34
C GLU A 607 -54.84 45.10 -3.30
N GLU A 608 -54.22 43.93 -3.08
CA GLU A 608 -54.71 42.94 -2.10
C GLU A 608 -53.95 42.99 -0.76
N TYR A 609 -52.64 43.26 -0.75
CA TYR A 609 -51.80 43.30 0.46
C TYR A 609 -50.97 44.58 0.54
N GLY A 610 -51.20 45.38 1.59
CA GLY A 610 -50.57 46.69 1.80
C GLY A 610 -49.05 46.62 2.08
N PRO A 611 -48.34 47.77 1.98
CA PRO A 611 -46.89 47.81 2.00
C PRO A 611 -46.25 47.35 3.32
N ALA A 612 -45.06 46.77 3.18
CA ALA A 612 -44.40 45.93 4.18
C ALA A 612 -44.15 46.55 5.57
N GLN A 613 -44.09 45.69 6.57
CA GLN A 613 -43.37 45.91 7.82
C GLN A 613 -42.31 44.82 8.02
N VAL A 614 -41.21 45.20 8.68
CA VAL A 614 -39.98 44.40 8.78
C VAL A 614 -40.02 43.50 10.00
N GLY A 615 -39.52 42.25 9.90
CA GLY A 615 -39.07 41.51 11.08
C GLY A 615 -39.58 40.08 11.30
N HIS A 616 -39.81 39.28 10.26
CA HIS A 616 -39.69 37.81 10.31
C HIS A 616 -39.39 37.25 8.90
N GLU A 617 -39.25 35.91 8.77
CA GLU A 617 -38.73 35.26 7.55
C GLU A 617 -39.36 35.77 6.24
N PRO A 618 -38.57 35.90 5.16
CA PRO A 618 -39.13 36.22 3.85
C PRO A 618 -40.05 35.09 3.41
N THR A 619 -41.34 35.40 3.22
CA THR A 619 -42.38 34.44 2.81
C THR A 619 -42.02 33.70 1.51
N THR A 620 -41.15 34.29 0.68
CA THR A 620 -40.51 33.68 -0.49
C THR A 620 -39.80 32.36 -0.17
N ALA A 621 -39.17 32.20 1.00
CA ALA A 621 -38.47 30.96 1.36
C ALA A 621 -39.44 29.80 1.65
N LEU A 622 -40.52 30.09 2.38
CA LEU A 622 -41.64 29.16 2.61
C LEU A 622 -42.34 28.82 1.29
N PHE A 623 -42.56 29.80 0.42
CA PHE A 623 -43.18 29.59 -0.89
C PHE A 623 -42.30 28.75 -1.82
N ASN A 624 -40.99 28.98 -1.83
CA ASN A 624 -40.03 28.20 -2.63
C ASN A 624 -39.92 26.75 -2.13
N ARG A 625 -39.90 26.51 -0.80
CA ARG A 625 -40.02 25.16 -0.21
C ARG A 625 -41.28 24.46 -0.72
N HIS A 626 -42.43 25.14 -0.64
CA HIS A 626 -43.72 24.59 -1.06
C HIS A 626 -43.78 24.32 -2.58
N ALA A 627 -43.22 25.21 -3.41
CA ALA A 627 -43.19 25.06 -4.86
C ALA A 627 -42.28 23.91 -5.32
N ALA A 628 -41.08 23.77 -4.75
CA ALA A 628 -40.17 22.66 -5.04
C ALA A 628 -40.81 21.31 -4.70
N TRP A 629 -41.36 21.18 -3.48
CA TRP A 629 -42.07 19.96 -3.05
C TRP A 629 -43.31 19.65 -3.91
N SER A 630 -44.11 20.68 -4.25
CA SER A 630 -45.26 20.52 -5.16
C SER A 630 -44.83 20.01 -6.53
N SER A 631 -43.64 20.40 -7.03
CA SER A 631 -43.11 19.92 -8.31
C SER A 631 -42.67 18.44 -8.27
N MET A 632 -42.10 17.97 -7.16
CA MET A 632 -41.76 16.55 -6.96
C MET A 632 -43.03 15.69 -6.93
N VAL A 633 -44.06 16.12 -6.17
CA VAL A 633 -45.36 15.42 -6.12
C VAL A 633 -46.06 15.43 -7.48
N ALA A 634 -46.00 16.55 -8.22
CA ALA A 634 -46.59 16.64 -9.57
C ALA A 634 -45.88 15.72 -10.57
N ARG A 635 -44.54 15.62 -10.56
CA ARG A 635 -43.79 14.66 -11.40
C ARG A 635 -44.21 13.21 -11.12
N ARG A 636 -44.54 12.86 -9.87
CA ARG A 636 -44.99 11.51 -9.49
C ARG A 636 -46.33 11.11 -10.11
N GLN A 637 -47.23 12.06 -10.43
CA GLN A 637 -48.50 11.74 -11.11
C GLN A 637 -48.33 11.24 -12.56
N SER A 638 -47.18 11.48 -13.19
CA SER A 638 -46.89 11.03 -14.56
C SER A 638 -46.48 9.55 -14.64
N ASN A 639 -45.83 9.01 -13.59
CA ASN A 639 -45.11 7.73 -13.67
C ASN A 639 -45.49 6.75 -12.55
N ARG A 640 -46.01 5.59 -12.98
CA ARG A 640 -46.48 4.40 -12.22
C ARG A 640 -47.83 4.52 -11.49
N ARG A 641 -48.62 3.45 -11.63
CA ARG A 641 -49.86 3.20 -10.88
C ARG A 641 -49.57 2.18 -9.77
N ASP A 642 -49.18 2.63 -8.59
CA ASP A 642 -49.14 1.77 -7.40
C ASP A 642 -49.58 2.56 -6.17
N ALA A 643 -50.85 2.39 -5.79
CA ALA A 643 -51.53 3.22 -4.78
C ALA A 643 -51.34 2.73 -3.32
N GLY A 644 -50.45 1.76 -3.08
CA GLY A 644 -50.23 1.14 -1.76
C GLY A 644 -49.46 2.04 -0.80
N ASP A 645 -48.25 2.45 -1.18
CA ASP A 645 -47.31 3.11 -0.27
C ASP A 645 -47.42 4.64 -0.22
N LEU A 646 -48.14 5.24 -1.18
CA LEU A 646 -48.44 6.68 -1.21
C LEU A 646 -49.09 7.18 0.08
N GLY A 647 -50.14 6.49 0.55
CA GLY A 647 -50.87 6.91 1.76
C GLY A 647 -50.06 6.82 3.05
N ARG A 648 -48.95 6.06 3.08
CA ARG A 648 -48.02 6.03 4.21
C ARG A 648 -47.05 7.21 4.18
N ALA A 649 -46.56 7.57 2.99
CA ALA A 649 -45.68 8.74 2.81
C ALA A 649 -46.42 10.06 3.09
N GLU A 650 -47.64 10.23 2.56
CA GLU A 650 -48.48 11.42 2.80
C GLU A 650 -48.79 11.57 4.30
N SER A 651 -49.22 10.49 4.97
CA SER A 651 -49.46 10.50 6.42
C SER A 651 -48.23 10.83 7.25
N ALA A 652 -47.03 10.46 6.80
CA ALA A 652 -45.78 10.76 7.51
C ALA A 652 -45.38 12.25 7.36
N VAL A 653 -45.57 12.83 6.17
CA VAL A 653 -45.30 14.26 5.92
C VAL A 653 -46.29 15.14 6.69
N ASP A 654 -47.58 14.79 6.70
CA ASP A 654 -48.59 15.53 7.48
C ASP A 654 -48.31 15.45 8.99
N LEU A 655 -47.87 14.29 9.53
CA LEU A 655 -47.45 14.21 10.93
C LEU A 655 -46.20 15.05 11.24
N LEU A 656 -45.26 15.16 10.30
CA LEU A 656 -44.05 15.96 10.49
C LEU A 656 -44.35 17.47 10.49
N MET A 657 -45.28 17.89 9.63
CA MET A 657 -45.71 19.29 9.51
C MET A 657 -46.70 19.73 10.60
N ALA A 658 -47.53 18.82 11.12
CA ALA A 658 -48.42 19.11 12.25
C ALA A 658 -47.72 19.15 13.62
N GLY A 659 -46.39 18.98 13.65
CA GLY A 659 -45.58 18.84 14.86
C GLY A 659 -44.79 20.08 15.32
N ARG A 660 -45.06 21.27 14.76
CA ARG A 660 -44.43 22.55 15.16
C ARG A 660 -45.44 23.70 15.21
#